data_AF-A0A0W8BZK4-F1
#
_entry.id   AF-A0A0W8BZK4-F1
#
_cell.length_a   1.000
_cell.length_b   1.000
_cell.length_c   1.000
_cell.angle_alpha   90.00
_cell.angle_beta   90.00
_cell.angle_gamma   90.00
#
_symmetry.space_group_name_H-M   'P 1'
#
loop_
_entity.id
_entity.type
_entity.pdbx_description
1 polymer ?
#
loop_
_entity_poly.entity_id
_entity_poly.type
_entity_poly.pdbx_seq_one_letter_code
_entity_poly.pdbx_strand_id
1 'polypeptide(L)'
;MDSFDLSEQRIVQLEQIPDDIRCQIEKGDGAEYALDLSLNRLRSIDHIGVFENVNQLDLSGNQLENVNGIQALRRLQSLDLSRNCIASIDLLALLPALQILKIGENSLTAVDSLQLLPELRVVDASYNRIIKWPPLAGLSLLETLDLSDNMLGAFSSSASATLFPSRLRCLSIARNQVDKNVLMEVPEVILQILSLREHMAQGLDSSLLYCYASLMALNAFVAFYHIQFRWNESTLHHILKDSIVDAAFAVFFPALILLYSLSVFQDDLKSVKIRQQFFPPRVFERKARNLVNAKELNMFSTDFESLLVYSEWDVFLKLSFSLLACIRWNKITHLLLQREHKNPKPQEKSTEREQKSPSKRNYNAVAPLDAGKSPRDTEQPRCYLSTRLRTLVGLCFLIYGVGCLVYTGISIKVSQSSCLRYPTCVQFAYRWLPGGSTDICECLAYVDRDLAPADAENLTDITDTLAFLASAGKLQTIQLVNRRINGSLPDELKNCQSLRNVHVEGESTDTNLVELPSDLFTSMANLHTIHLSYHANLPSLPSMTGLKTLESVYFGFLDSIKAIPSTGDLPEIQVVALEGLPLVRSLPNVAQYESTLEMVFVQDVPACCSGFLSDGDCNTTFPSCCGEFGSKNGSDTGSVLPPTCIILPDEESLLPTNTTLSLLSQFAANVSNFCEAEQATCPNTIKSNKRREKDICQGVLYRECSSLSEGPGMCFNEDMGRVQCTYSQSIIDMRKAEIAAGCSCDEVEEQWLGCTA
;
A
#
# COMPACT_ATOMS: atom_id res chain seq x y z
N MET A 1 14.80 -6.75 69.09
CA MET A 1 15.76 -6.91 68.00
C MET A 1 16.74 -5.77 68.14
N ASP A 2 17.98 -6.08 68.49
CA ASP A 2 19.00 -5.07 68.74
C ASP A 2 19.73 -4.81 67.42
N SER A 3 19.86 -3.53 67.04
CA SER A 3 20.41 -3.12 65.75
C SER A 3 21.67 -2.28 65.95
N PHE A 4 22.74 -2.69 65.26
CA PHE A 4 24.02 -2.02 65.26
C PHE A 4 24.25 -1.40 63.87
N ASP A 5 24.26 -0.08 63.81
CA ASP A 5 24.53 0.68 62.59
C ASP A 5 26.02 1.06 62.51
N LEU A 6 26.73 0.42 61.59
CA LEU A 6 28.12 0.68 61.22
C LEU A 6 28.22 1.07 59.74
N SER A 7 27.15 1.63 59.18
CA SER A 7 27.15 2.15 57.81
C SER A 7 28.09 3.35 57.67
N GLU A 8 28.66 3.50 56.47
CA GLU A 8 29.52 4.64 56.08
C GLU A 8 30.78 4.88 56.95
N GLN A 9 31.17 3.92 57.80
CA GLN A 9 32.32 4.05 58.71
C GLN A 9 33.70 3.91 58.03
N ARG A 10 33.72 3.70 56.70
CA ARG A 10 34.92 3.44 55.88
C ARG A 10 35.69 2.19 56.33
N ILE A 11 34.98 1.21 56.86
CA ILE A 11 35.54 -0.08 57.27
C ILE A 11 36.07 -0.80 56.03
N VAL A 12 37.32 -1.26 56.11
CA VAL A 12 37.99 -2.01 55.02
C VAL A 12 38.14 -3.49 55.38
N GLN A 13 38.16 -3.81 56.68
CA GLN A 13 38.33 -5.15 57.22
C GLN A 13 37.45 -5.33 58.47
N LEU A 14 36.91 -6.54 58.69
CA LEU A 14 36.00 -6.84 59.80
C LEU A 14 36.66 -6.72 61.18
N GLU A 15 37.99 -6.79 61.26
CA GLU A 15 38.76 -6.58 62.49
C GLU A 15 38.57 -5.16 63.05
N GLN A 16 38.20 -4.18 62.21
CA GLN A 16 37.98 -2.77 62.58
C GLN A 16 36.65 -2.52 63.29
N ILE A 17 35.77 -3.55 63.39
CA ILE A 17 34.52 -3.45 64.14
C ILE A 17 34.82 -3.35 65.65
N PRO A 18 34.21 -2.39 66.38
CA PRO A 18 34.41 -2.25 67.82
C PRO A 18 34.18 -3.55 68.62
N ASP A 19 35.10 -3.84 69.55
CA ASP A 19 35.08 -5.09 70.34
C ASP A 19 33.85 -5.19 71.27
N ASP A 20 33.26 -4.07 71.68
CA ASP A 20 32.03 -4.02 72.48
C ASP A 20 30.82 -4.55 71.69
N ILE A 21 30.67 -4.16 70.43
CA ILE A 21 29.63 -4.66 69.52
C ILE A 21 29.87 -6.15 69.23
N ARG A 22 31.13 -6.52 68.96
CA ARG A 22 31.53 -7.91 68.73
C ARG A 22 31.17 -8.81 69.91
N CYS A 23 31.55 -8.43 71.13
CA CYS A 23 31.25 -9.19 72.34
C CYS A 23 29.76 -9.25 72.67
N GLN A 24 28.96 -8.23 72.33
CA GLN A 24 27.51 -8.26 72.54
C GLN A 24 26.84 -9.31 71.66
N ILE A 25 27.18 -9.34 70.37
CA ILE A 25 26.63 -10.30 69.41
C ILE A 25 27.14 -11.72 69.72
N GLU A 26 28.40 -11.88 70.13
CA GLU A 26 29.00 -13.17 70.46
C GLU A 26 28.37 -13.82 71.70
N LYS A 27 28.05 -13.05 72.74
CA LYS A 27 27.47 -13.56 73.99
C LYS A 27 26.07 -14.14 73.84
N GLY A 28 25.32 -13.72 72.82
CA GLY A 28 24.03 -14.28 72.43
C GLY A 28 23.03 -14.45 73.58
N ASP A 29 22.25 -13.42 73.89
CA ASP A 29 21.21 -13.46 74.94
C ASP A 29 19.88 -14.06 74.47
N GLY A 30 19.83 -14.59 73.25
CA GLY A 30 18.62 -15.11 72.61
C GLY A 30 17.80 -14.03 71.87
N ALA A 31 18.25 -12.78 71.84
CA ALA A 31 17.68 -11.74 71.00
C ALA A 31 18.07 -11.90 69.52
N GLU A 32 17.26 -11.33 68.64
CA GLU A 32 17.60 -11.17 67.22
C GLU A 32 18.49 -9.94 67.03
N TYR A 33 19.59 -10.09 66.28
CA TYR A 33 20.52 -9.00 66.00
C TYR A 33 20.46 -8.55 64.54
N ALA A 34 20.47 -7.24 64.32
CA ALA A 34 20.70 -6.58 63.04
C ALA A 34 22.08 -5.93 63.02
N LEU A 35 22.86 -6.19 61.99
CA LEU A 35 24.17 -5.56 61.77
C LEU A 35 24.17 -4.89 60.40
N ASP A 36 24.32 -3.57 60.39
CA ASP A 36 24.45 -2.78 59.18
C ASP A 36 25.92 -2.43 58.95
N LEU A 37 26.51 -2.98 57.89
CA LEU A 37 27.86 -2.70 57.41
C LEU A 37 27.82 -2.11 56.00
N SER A 38 26.70 -1.51 55.60
CA SER A 38 26.50 -0.93 54.28
C SER A 38 27.41 0.28 54.01
N LEU A 39 27.61 0.60 52.73
CA LEU A 39 28.34 1.79 52.27
C LEU A 39 29.77 1.92 52.84
N ASN A 40 30.41 0.77 53.10
CA ASN A 40 31.79 0.68 53.54
C ASN A 40 32.72 0.35 52.35
N ARG A 41 33.92 -0.17 52.61
CA ARG A 41 34.91 -0.54 51.59
C ARG A 41 35.40 -1.98 51.78
N LEU A 42 34.54 -2.84 52.31
CA LEU A 42 34.85 -4.24 52.54
C LEU A 42 35.09 -4.93 51.19
N ARG A 43 36.23 -5.62 51.07
CA ARG A 43 36.56 -6.48 49.92
C ARG A 43 36.39 -7.96 50.20
N SER A 44 36.42 -8.32 51.48
CA SER A 44 36.20 -9.68 51.97
C SER A 44 35.43 -9.64 53.27
N ILE A 45 34.67 -10.70 53.51
CA ILE A 45 34.00 -11.00 54.79
C ILE A 45 34.57 -12.26 55.44
N ASP A 46 35.82 -12.61 55.11
CA ASP A 46 36.56 -13.65 55.82
C ASP A 46 36.53 -13.34 57.33
N HIS A 47 36.24 -14.35 58.16
CA HIS A 47 36.04 -14.21 59.61
C HIS A 47 34.72 -13.54 60.07
N ILE A 48 33.74 -13.30 59.20
CA ILE A 48 32.38 -12.87 59.62
C ILE A 48 31.70 -13.85 60.58
N GLY A 49 32.20 -15.09 60.66
CA GLY A 49 31.74 -16.11 61.61
C GLY A 49 31.84 -15.71 63.09
N VAL A 50 32.48 -14.60 63.47
CA VAL A 50 32.37 -14.09 64.85
C VAL A 50 30.93 -13.63 65.18
N PHE A 51 30.12 -13.34 64.17
CA PHE A 51 28.76 -12.83 64.30
C PHE A 51 27.68 -13.91 64.09
N GLU A 52 27.90 -15.17 64.51
CA GLU A 52 27.01 -16.32 64.24
C GLU A 52 25.54 -16.11 64.68
N ASN A 53 25.30 -15.21 65.62
CA ASN A 53 23.98 -14.88 66.16
C ASN A 53 23.21 -13.81 65.37
N VAL A 54 23.76 -13.27 64.28
CA VAL A 54 23.08 -12.23 63.47
C VAL A 54 21.92 -12.80 62.66
N ASN A 55 20.78 -12.12 62.71
CA ASN A 55 19.56 -12.45 61.95
C ASN A 55 19.41 -11.60 60.69
N GLN A 56 19.84 -10.33 60.75
CA GLN A 56 19.78 -9.43 59.61
C GLN A 56 21.14 -8.77 59.38
N LEU A 57 21.65 -8.89 58.16
CA LEU A 57 22.96 -8.38 57.78
C LEU A 57 22.83 -7.53 56.51
N ASP A 58 23.22 -6.27 56.60
CA ASP A 58 23.34 -5.39 55.45
C ASP A 58 24.82 -5.19 55.10
N LEU A 59 25.20 -5.64 53.92
CA LEU A 59 26.53 -5.50 53.32
C LEU A 59 26.47 -4.73 52.00
N SER A 60 25.38 -4.02 51.74
CA SER A 60 25.16 -3.30 50.49
C SER A 60 26.18 -2.18 50.27
N GLY A 61 26.52 -1.89 49.01
CA GLY A 61 27.42 -0.77 48.68
C GLY A 61 28.87 -0.96 49.14
N ASN A 62 29.36 -2.20 49.15
CA ASN A 62 30.75 -2.55 49.44
C ASN A 62 31.50 -2.96 48.14
N GLN A 63 32.66 -3.60 48.27
CA GLN A 63 33.51 -4.06 47.15
C GLN A 63 33.70 -5.59 47.19
N LEU A 64 32.68 -6.33 47.61
CA LEU A 64 32.76 -7.79 47.75
C LEU A 64 32.72 -8.48 46.39
N GLU A 65 33.68 -9.37 46.13
CA GLU A 65 33.71 -10.22 44.92
C GLU A 65 33.13 -11.62 45.16
N ASN A 66 33.13 -12.06 46.42
CA ASN A 66 32.58 -13.33 46.88
C ASN A 66 32.04 -13.18 48.31
N VAL A 67 31.35 -14.21 48.80
CA VAL A 67 30.74 -14.26 50.14
C VAL A 67 31.38 -15.34 51.01
N ASN A 68 32.69 -15.56 50.87
CA ASN A 68 33.40 -16.56 51.66
C ASN A 68 33.27 -16.29 53.16
N GLY A 69 32.89 -17.31 53.94
CA GLY A 69 32.70 -17.19 55.38
C GLY A 69 31.25 -16.98 55.81
N ILE A 70 30.36 -16.60 54.88
CA ILE A 70 28.93 -16.40 55.17
C ILE A 70 28.24 -17.66 55.72
N GLN A 71 28.73 -18.86 55.36
CA GLN A 71 28.19 -20.15 55.79
C GLN A 71 28.22 -20.38 57.31
N ALA A 72 28.97 -19.57 58.06
CA ALA A 72 28.97 -19.59 59.52
C ALA A 72 27.67 -18.99 60.12
N LEU A 73 27.00 -18.09 59.39
CA LEU A 73 25.83 -17.33 59.87
C LEU A 73 24.52 -18.12 59.74
N ARG A 74 24.42 -19.28 60.41
CA ARG A 74 23.29 -20.22 60.24
C ARG A 74 21.92 -19.67 60.65
N ARG A 75 21.88 -18.59 61.45
CA ARG A 75 20.65 -17.93 61.92
C ARG A 75 20.17 -16.79 61.03
N LEU A 76 20.91 -16.49 59.95
CA LEU A 76 20.63 -15.35 59.09
C LEU A 76 19.30 -15.53 58.35
N GLN A 77 18.41 -14.55 58.50
CA GLN A 77 17.08 -14.50 57.89
C GLN A 77 16.98 -13.44 56.79
N SER A 78 17.68 -12.30 56.94
CA SER A 78 17.72 -11.23 55.95
C SER A 78 19.16 -10.89 55.58
N LEU A 79 19.45 -10.86 54.29
CA LEU A 79 20.77 -10.52 53.76
C LEU A 79 20.64 -9.54 52.59
N ASP A 80 21.29 -8.38 52.72
CA ASP A 80 21.46 -7.41 51.64
C ASP A 80 22.92 -7.39 51.18
N LEU A 81 23.14 -7.75 49.92
CA LEU A 81 24.43 -7.77 49.22
C LEU A 81 24.39 -6.88 47.98
N SER A 82 23.38 -6.02 47.86
CA SER A 82 23.21 -5.16 46.68
C SER A 82 24.41 -4.23 46.48
N ARG A 83 24.65 -3.79 45.24
CA ARG A 83 25.75 -2.86 44.90
C ARG A 83 27.14 -3.37 45.34
N ASN A 84 27.46 -4.59 44.94
CA ASN A 84 28.76 -5.22 45.12
C ASN A 84 29.28 -5.75 43.77
N CYS A 85 30.38 -6.52 43.78
CA CYS A 85 31.01 -7.10 42.59
C CYS A 85 30.88 -8.64 42.54
N ILE A 86 29.80 -9.19 43.12
CA ILE A 86 29.65 -10.64 43.31
C ILE A 86 29.32 -11.33 41.98
N ALA A 87 30.04 -12.41 41.68
CA ALA A 87 29.86 -13.21 40.46
C ALA A 87 29.18 -14.57 40.67
N SER A 88 29.20 -15.11 41.90
CA SER A 88 28.51 -16.36 42.28
C SER A 88 27.95 -16.27 43.70
N ILE A 89 26.81 -16.94 43.91
CA ILE A 89 26.10 -17.05 45.20
C ILE A 89 26.02 -18.48 45.73
N ASP A 90 26.85 -19.40 45.21
CA ASP A 90 26.73 -20.83 45.52
C ASP A 90 26.88 -21.15 47.02
N LEU A 91 27.68 -20.35 47.73
CA LEU A 91 27.87 -20.48 49.18
C LEU A 91 26.64 -20.08 50.00
N LEU A 92 25.71 -19.30 49.44
CA LEU A 92 24.46 -18.94 50.12
C LEU A 92 23.57 -20.16 50.32
N ALA A 93 23.71 -21.21 49.50
CA ALA A 93 22.96 -22.46 49.64
C ALA A 93 23.14 -23.15 51.01
N LEU A 94 24.15 -22.73 51.80
CA LEU A 94 24.43 -23.25 53.14
C LEU A 94 23.70 -22.48 54.25
N LEU A 95 22.80 -21.55 53.92
CA LEU A 95 22.04 -20.72 54.87
C LEU A 95 20.56 -21.18 54.97
N PRO A 96 20.22 -22.14 55.85
CA PRO A 96 18.91 -22.79 55.83
C PRO A 96 17.75 -21.89 56.28
N ALA A 97 18.02 -20.80 56.99
CA ALA A 97 17.00 -19.92 57.59
C ALA A 97 16.71 -18.65 56.76
N LEU A 98 17.32 -18.50 55.59
CA LEU A 98 17.27 -17.26 54.82
C LEU A 98 15.89 -17.04 54.18
N GLN A 99 15.27 -15.90 54.47
CA GLN A 99 13.93 -15.52 54.00
C GLN A 99 13.95 -14.36 53.01
N ILE A 100 14.83 -13.37 53.24
CA ILE A 100 14.97 -12.18 52.41
C ILE A 100 16.39 -12.12 51.87
N LEU A 101 16.52 -12.08 50.55
CA LEU A 101 17.80 -11.96 49.87
C LEU A 101 17.74 -10.83 48.84
N LYS A 102 18.58 -9.82 49.03
CA LYS A 102 18.79 -8.75 48.05
C LYS A 102 20.21 -8.85 47.50
N ILE A 103 20.31 -9.06 46.20
CA ILE A 103 21.55 -9.26 45.44
C ILE A 103 21.53 -8.42 44.15
N GLY A 104 20.72 -7.36 44.13
CA GLY A 104 20.63 -6.43 43.01
C GLY A 104 21.94 -5.69 42.74
N GLU A 105 22.12 -5.15 41.52
CA GLU A 105 23.32 -4.38 41.14
C GLU A 105 24.64 -5.14 41.41
N ASN A 106 24.75 -6.37 40.90
CA ASN A 106 25.95 -7.22 40.98
C ASN A 106 26.34 -7.73 39.57
N SER A 107 27.26 -8.70 39.48
CA SER A 107 27.75 -9.28 38.21
C SER A 107 27.34 -10.74 38.00
N LEU A 108 26.20 -11.16 38.55
CA LEU A 108 25.73 -12.55 38.50
C LEU A 108 25.28 -12.93 37.08
N THR A 109 25.65 -14.15 36.63
CA THR A 109 25.24 -14.69 35.33
C THR A 109 24.21 -15.83 35.44
N ALA A 110 24.12 -16.44 36.62
CA ALA A 110 23.17 -17.49 36.99
C ALA A 110 22.87 -17.41 38.49
N VAL A 111 21.70 -17.91 38.88
CA VAL A 111 21.21 -17.92 40.27
C VAL A 111 20.58 -19.28 40.60
N ASP A 112 21.13 -20.35 40.02
CA ASP A 112 20.57 -21.71 40.13
C ASP A 112 20.56 -22.22 41.57
N SER A 113 21.52 -21.76 42.37
CA SER A 113 21.71 -22.10 43.78
C SER A 113 20.58 -21.62 44.69
N LEU A 114 19.72 -20.70 44.24
CA LEU A 114 18.52 -20.29 44.98
C LEU A 114 17.58 -21.47 45.26
N GLN A 115 17.54 -22.48 44.39
CA GLN A 115 16.68 -23.67 44.57
C GLN A 115 16.96 -24.44 45.87
N LEU A 116 18.14 -24.25 46.47
CA LEU A 116 18.59 -24.92 47.69
C LEU A 116 18.15 -24.19 48.97
N LEU A 117 17.41 -23.07 48.85
CA LEU A 117 16.99 -22.22 49.96
C LEU A 117 15.46 -22.24 50.15
N PRO A 118 14.92 -23.24 50.87
CA PRO A 118 13.48 -23.49 50.91
C PRO A 118 12.65 -22.41 51.62
N GLU A 119 13.27 -21.61 52.50
CA GLU A 119 12.61 -20.59 53.31
C GLU A 119 12.53 -19.20 52.64
N LEU A 120 13.06 -19.04 51.43
CA LEU A 120 13.05 -17.76 50.71
C LEU A 120 11.63 -17.29 50.41
N ARG A 121 11.36 -16.02 50.77
CA ARG A 121 10.09 -15.31 50.54
C ARG A 121 10.26 -14.13 49.60
N VAL A 122 11.37 -13.41 49.70
CA VAL A 122 11.65 -12.21 48.91
C VAL A 122 13.05 -12.31 48.33
N VAL A 123 13.14 -12.22 47.01
CA VAL A 123 14.41 -12.19 46.28
C VAL A 123 14.44 -10.99 45.35
N ASP A 124 15.45 -10.15 45.47
CA ASP A 124 15.78 -9.10 44.50
C ASP A 124 17.12 -9.42 43.85
N ALA A 125 17.11 -9.79 42.57
CA ALA A 125 18.28 -10.03 41.74
C ALA A 125 18.28 -9.13 40.49
N SER A 126 17.69 -7.94 40.61
CA SER A 126 17.66 -6.94 39.55
C SER A 126 19.06 -6.42 39.17
N TYR A 127 19.21 -5.78 38.00
CA TYR A 127 20.49 -5.17 37.58
C TYR A 127 21.70 -6.12 37.65
N ASN A 128 21.52 -7.34 37.15
CA ASN A 128 22.58 -8.33 37.03
C ASN A 128 22.77 -8.73 35.56
N ARG A 129 23.51 -9.81 35.30
CA ARG A 129 23.80 -10.33 33.95
C ARG A 129 23.19 -11.72 33.76
N ILE A 130 22.07 -12.02 34.42
CA ILE A 130 21.45 -13.34 34.43
C ILE A 130 20.87 -13.67 33.05
N ILE A 131 21.26 -14.82 32.48
CA ILE A 131 20.87 -15.22 31.11
C ILE A 131 19.79 -16.31 31.12
N LYS A 132 19.73 -17.13 32.17
CA LYS A 132 18.84 -18.29 32.30
C LYS A 132 17.89 -18.13 33.47
N TRP A 133 16.68 -18.69 33.32
CA TRP A 133 15.71 -18.77 34.39
C TRP A 133 16.24 -19.66 35.53
N PRO A 134 16.19 -19.20 36.80
CA PRO A 134 16.50 -20.06 37.94
C PRO A 134 15.54 -21.25 38.02
N PRO A 135 15.97 -22.41 38.54
CA PRO A 135 15.08 -23.48 38.93
C PRO A 135 14.26 -23.06 40.16
N LEU A 136 12.99 -22.71 39.96
CA LEU A 136 12.13 -22.16 41.03
C LEU A 136 11.28 -23.23 41.76
N ALA A 137 11.33 -24.49 41.32
CA ALA A 137 10.47 -25.56 41.84
C ALA A 137 10.66 -25.85 43.34
N GLY A 138 11.85 -25.58 43.89
CA GLY A 138 12.16 -25.79 45.31
C GLY A 138 11.70 -24.66 46.25
N LEU A 139 11.29 -23.51 45.70
CA LEU A 139 11.07 -22.27 46.46
C LEU A 139 9.61 -22.08 46.88
N SER A 140 9.03 -23.06 47.56
CA SER A 140 7.58 -23.12 47.84
C SER A 140 6.99 -21.92 48.62
N LEU A 141 7.83 -21.18 49.35
CA LEU A 141 7.44 -20.02 50.15
C LEU A 141 7.67 -18.67 49.46
N LEU A 142 8.19 -18.65 48.24
CA LEU A 142 8.55 -17.41 47.55
C LEU A 142 7.32 -16.59 47.18
N GLU A 143 7.28 -15.33 47.64
CA GLU A 143 6.18 -14.39 47.41
C GLU A 143 6.57 -13.29 46.40
N THR A 144 7.81 -12.84 46.43
CA THR A 144 8.30 -11.75 45.56
C THR A 144 9.64 -12.14 44.94
N LEU A 145 9.74 -12.00 43.61
CA LEU A 145 10.96 -12.21 42.84
C LEU A 145 11.16 -11.06 41.85
N ASP A 146 12.25 -10.31 42.00
CA ASP A 146 12.67 -9.30 41.04
C ASP A 146 13.89 -9.78 40.24
N LEU A 147 13.72 -9.80 38.92
CA LEU A 147 14.73 -10.15 37.93
C LEU A 147 14.81 -9.07 36.84
N SER A 148 14.37 -7.83 37.10
CA SER A 148 14.45 -6.74 36.14
C SER A 148 15.89 -6.43 35.75
N ASP A 149 16.09 -5.78 34.60
CA ASP A 149 17.40 -5.30 34.15
C ASP A 149 18.47 -6.42 34.11
N ASN A 150 18.06 -7.57 33.58
CA ASN A 150 18.92 -8.73 33.33
C ASN A 150 18.93 -9.08 31.83
N MET A 151 19.56 -10.20 31.47
CA MET A 151 19.67 -10.67 30.08
C MET A 151 18.82 -11.93 29.82
N LEU A 152 17.70 -12.09 30.55
CA LEU A 152 16.85 -13.27 30.43
C LEU A 152 16.22 -13.37 29.04
N GLY A 153 16.39 -14.54 28.41
CA GLY A 153 15.70 -14.92 27.17
C GLY A 153 14.32 -15.55 27.43
N ALA A 154 13.62 -15.89 26.34
CA ALA A 154 12.33 -16.58 26.41
C ALA A 154 12.45 -17.95 27.11
N PHE A 155 11.39 -18.33 27.82
CA PHE A 155 11.31 -19.58 28.57
C PHE A 155 11.28 -20.80 27.61
N SER A 156 11.99 -21.88 27.94
CA SER A 156 11.95 -23.13 27.15
C SER A 156 10.83 -24.04 27.64
N SER A 157 9.93 -24.44 26.73
CA SER A 157 8.66 -25.12 27.00
C SER A 157 8.74 -26.56 27.54
N SER A 158 9.93 -27.13 27.74
CA SER A 158 10.09 -28.54 28.16
C SER A 158 9.85 -28.82 29.65
N ALA A 159 9.42 -27.84 30.45
CA ALA A 159 9.23 -28.00 31.90
C ALA A 159 7.98 -27.30 32.47
N SER A 160 6.97 -27.05 31.64
CA SER A 160 6.05 -25.91 31.83
C SER A 160 4.80 -26.09 32.72
N ALA A 161 4.78 -26.99 33.71
CA ALA A 161 3.59 -27.11 34.59
C ALA A 161 3.85 -27.11 36.11
N THR A 162 5.10 -27.22 36.55
CA THR A 162 5.43 -27.42 37.99
C THR A 162 6.50 -26.48 38.55
N LEU A 163 6.95 -25.47 37.79
CA LEU A 163 8.16 -24.72 38.12
C LEU A 163 7.97 -23.43 38.93
N PHE A 164 6.85 -22.73 38.82
CA PHE A 164 6.64 -21.51 39.61
C PHE A 164 6.00 -21.84 40.97
N PRO A 165 6.55 -21.33 42.07
CA PRO A 165 6.02 -21.62 43.40
C PRO A 165 4.62 -21.04 43.56
N SER A 166 3.73 -21.82 44.18
CA SER A 166 2.30 -21.51 44.30
C SER A 166 1.99 -20.24 45.11
N ARG A 167 2.97 -19.71 45.86
CA ARG A 167 2.85 -18.51 46.68
C ARG A 167 3.37 -17.23 46.02
N LEU A 168 3.90 -17.29 44.80
CA LEU A 168 4.47 -16.13 44.12
C LEU A 168 3.39 -15.10 43.76
N ARG A 169 3.50 -13.88 44.30
CA ARG A 169 2.55 -12.77 44.12
C ARG A 169 3.08 -11.67 43.21
N CYS A 170 4.38 -11.37 43.28
CA CYS A 170 5.02 -10.36 42.43
C CYS A 170 6.25 -10.99 41.75
N LEU A 171 6.25 -10.92 40.42
CA LEU A 171 7.37 -11.28 39.56
C LEU A 171 7.67 -10.07 38.68
N SER A 172 8.84 -9.48 38.84
CA SER A 172 9.33 -8.39 38.00
C SER A 172 10.39 -8.92 37.04
N ILE A 173 10.17 -8.68 35.74
CA ILE A 173 11.09 -9.08 34.66
C ILE A 173 11.34 -7.93 33.68
N ALA A 174 11.10 -6.70 34.13
CA ALA A 174 11.17 -5.52 33.28
C ALA A 174 12.56 -5.39 32.64
N ARG A 175 12.65 -4.84 31.42
CA ARG A 175 13.94 -4.56 30.75
C ARG A 175 14.83 -5.80 30.52
N ASN A 176 14.23 -6.98 30.44
CA ASN A 176 14.86 -8.18 29.89
C ASN A 176 14.61 -8.30 28.37
N GLN A 177 15.10 -9.36 27.72
CA GLN A 177 14.89 -9.55 26.27
C GLN A 177 13.42 -9.83 25.88
N VAL A 178 12.57 -10.20 26.85
CA VAL A 178 11.17 -10.60 26.65
C VAL A 178 10.23 -9.40 26.42
N ASP A 179 10.51 -8.23 27.01
CA ASP A 179 9.67 -7.01 26.92
C ASP A 179 9.71 -6.31 25.55
N LYS A 180 10.72 -6.58 24.73
CA LYS A 180 10.91 -5.89 23.43
C LYS A 180 9.92 -6.33 22.33
N ASN A 181 9.07 -7.33 22.57
CA ASN A 181 8.21 -7.90 21.55
C ASN A 181 6.85 -7.18 21.38
N VAL A 182 6.27 -6.61 22.45
CA VAL A 182 4.94 -5.95 22.37
C VAL A 182 5.00 -4.55 21.72
N LEU A 183 6.12 -3.83 21.88
CA LEU A 183 6.30 -2.51 21.28
C LEU A 183 6.46 -2.56 19.74
N MET A 184 6.75 -3.74 19.19
CA MET A 184 6.94 -3.94 17.74
C MET A 184 5.63 -4.11 16.96
N GLU A 185 4.50 -4.40 17.60
CA GLU A 185 3.21 -4.64 16.91
C GLU A 185 2.47 -3.33 16.54
N VAL A 186 2.72 -2.24 17.27
CA VAL A 186 2.00 -0.95 17.06
C VAL A 186 2.27 -0.32 15.69
N PRO A 187 3.54 -0.22 15.22
CA PRO A 187 3.81 0.33 13.89
C PRO A 187 3.15 -0.46 12.76
N GLU A 188 3.08 -1.78 12.89
CA GLU A 188 2.46 -2.67 11.91
C GLU A 188 0.95 -2.42 11.80
N VAL A 189 0.26 -2.31 12.94
CA VAL A 189 -1.17 -1.96 13.00
C VAL A 189 -1.44 -0.61 12.34
N ILE A 190 -0.59 0.39 12.59
CA ILE A 190 -0.72 1.72 11.96
C ILE A 190 -0.59 1.60 10.45
N LEU A 191 0.42 0.87 9.95
CA LEU A 191 0.60 0.65 8.51
C LEU A 191 -0.59 -0.07 7.87
N GLN A 192 -1.17 -1.08 8.55
CA GLN A 192 -2.37 -1.78 8.09
C GLN A 192 -3.58 -0.84 8.00
N ILE A 193 -3.78 0.04 8.98
CA ILE A 193 -4.86 1.05 8.96
C ILE A 193 -4.67 2.04 7.81
N LEU A 194 -3.46 2.58 7.66
CA LEU A 194 -3.16 3.53 6.59
C LEU A 194 -3.35 2.90 5.21
N SER A 195 -2.92 1.65 5.05
CA SER A 195 -3.12 0.88 3.83
C SER A 195 -4.60 0.61 3.56
N LEU A 196 -5.39 0.18 4.54
CA LEU A 196 -6.84 0.00 4.36
C LEU A 196 -7.52 1.30 3.92
N ARG A 197 -7.16 2.42 4.56
CA ARG A 197 -7.70 3.74 4.23
C ARG A 197 -7.35 4.14 2.80
N GLU A 198 -6.14 3.84 2.36
CA GLU A 198 -5.68 4.11 1.01
C GLU A 198 -6.47 3.29 -0.02
N HIS A 199 -6.61 1.98 0.17
CA HIS A 199 -7.43 1.13 -0.72
C HIS A 199 -8.90 1.59 -0.79
N MET A 200 -9.46 2.06 0.34
CA MET A 200 -10.79 2.66 0.36
C MET A 200 -10.88 3.97 -0.42
N ALA A 201 -9.86 4.83 -0.30
CA ALA A 201 -9.80 6.10 -1.03
C ALA A 201 -9.62 5.91 -2.54
N GLN A 202 -8.91 4.85 -2.94
CA GLN A 202 -8.75 4.42 -4.33
C GLN A 202 -10.01 3.76 -4.91
N GLY A 203 -10.97 3.36 -4.07
CA GLY A 203 -12.21 2.73 -4.53
C GLY A 203 -12.03 1.28 -4.99
N LEU A 204 -11.16 0.52 -4.32
CA LEU A 204 -10.97 -0.93 -4.54
C LEU A 204 -12.29 -1.70 -4.38
N ASP A 205 -12.48 -2.83 -5.07
CA ASP A 205 -13.72 -3.60 -4.95
C ASP A 205 -14.07 -3.93 -3.50
N SER A 206 -15.37 -3.85 -3.18
CA SER A 206 -15.90 -4.07 -1.84
C SER A 206 -15.54 -5.45 -1.26
N SER A 207 -15.46 -6.48 -2.11
CA SER A 207 -15.10 -7.86 -1.72
C SER A 207 -13.66 -7.93 -1.23
N LEU A 208 -12.75 -7.25 -1.95
CA LEU A 208 -11.33 -7.16 -1.60
C LEU A 208 -11.13 -6.36 -0.30
N LEU A 209 -11.89 -5.28 -0.11
CA LEU A 209 -11.88 -4.49 1.13
C LEU A 209 -12.36 -5.29 2.34
N TYR A 210 -13.42 -6.08 2.20
CA TYR A 210 -13.87 -7.00 3.27
C TYR A 210 -12.82 -8.08 3.55
N CYS A 211 -12.14 -8.61 2.53
CA CYS A 211 -11.06 -9.56 2.70
C CYS A 211 -9.90 -8.95 3.50
N TYR A 212 -9.44 -7.75 3.12
CA TYR A 212 -8.38 -7.03 3.82
C TYR A 212 -8.74 -6.74 5.28
N ALA A 213 -9.95 -6.22 5.53
CA ALA A 213 -10.42 -5.95 6.89
C ALA A 213 -10.57 -7.24 7.73
N SER A 214 -10.94 -8.35 7.11
CA SER A 214 -10.98 -9.67 7.76
C SER A 214 -9.59 -10.18 8.13
N LEU A 215 -8.58 -9.98 7.27
CA LEU A 215 -7.18 -10.28 7.59
C LEU A 215 -6.67 -9.45 8.77
N MET A 216 -7.00 -8.15 8.81
CA MET A 216 -6.67 -7.29 9.95
C MET A 216 -7.34 -7.75 11.24
N ALA A 217 -8.62 -8.11 11.18
CA ALA A 217 -9.36 -8.62 12.33
C ALA A 217 -8.81 -9.97 12.82
N LEU A 218 -8.41 -10.86 11.89
CA LEU A 218 -7.74 -12.11 12.22
C LEU A 218 -6.40 -11.86 12.90
N ASN A 219 -5.57 -10.95 12.36
CA ASN A 219 -4.30 -10.58 12.98
C ASN A 219 -4.50 -10.05 14.40
N ALA A 220 -5.48 -9.16 14.58
CA ALA A 220 -5.85 -8.61 15.88
C ALA A 220 -6.33 -9.68 16.87
N PHE A 221 -7.12 -10.66 16.41
CA PHE A 221 -7.55 -11.79 17.22
C PHE A 221 -6.38 -12.69 17.63
N VAL A 222 -5.45 -12.97 16.71
CA VAL A 222 -4.25 -13.75 16.99
C VAL A 222 -3.38 -13.01 18.03
N ALA A 223 -3.16 -11.71 17.86
CA ALA A 223 -2.45 -10.88 18.85
C ALA A 223 -3.13 -10.94 20.23
N PHE A 224 -4.45 -10.77 20.30
CA PHE A 224 -5.23 -10.94 21.54
C PHE A 224 -5.01 -12.32 22.17
N TYR A 225 -5.12 -13.39 21.39
CA TYR A 225 -4.98 -14.77 21.87
C TYR A 225 -3.59 -15.01 22.46
N HIS A 226 -2.52 -14.53 21.81
CA HIS A 226 -1.17 -14.67 22.36
C HIS A 226 -0.98 -13.86 23.64
N ILE A 227 -1.46 -12.61 23.68
CA ILE A 227 -1.34 -11.75 24.87
C ILE A 227 -2.08 -12.36 26.08
N GLN A 228 -3.25 -12.98 25.87
CA GLN A 228 -4.03 -13.56 26.96
C GLN A 228 -3.56 -14.96 27.37
N PHE A 229 -3.34 -15.85 26.41
CA PHE A 229 -3.21 -17.29 26.68
C PHE A 229 -1.79 -17.83 26.47
N ARG A 230 -0.98 -17.20 25.60
CA ARG A 230 0.32 -17.73 25.18
C ARG A 230 1.48 -16.71 25.27
N TRP A 231 1.47 -15.90 26.32
CA TRP A 231 2.48 -14.85 26.55
C TRP A 231 3.90 -15.38 26.83
N ASN A 232 4.05 -16.68 27.10
CA ASN A 232 5.33 -17.32 27.43
C ASN A 232 5.86 -18.21 26.29
N GLU A 233 5.34 -18.05 25.07
CA GLU A 233 5.85 -18.76 23.90
C GLU A 233 7.23 -18.28 23.48
N SER A 234 7.98 -19.17 22.82
CA SER A 234 9.33 -18.85 22.35
C SER A 234 9.32 -17.66 21.40
N THR A 235 10.34 -16.79 21.48
CA THR A 235 10.52 -15.65 20.58
C THR A 235 10.44 -16.04 19.10
N LEU A 236 10.89 -17.25 18.75
CA LEU A 236 10.80 -17.79 17.38
C LEU A 236 9.36 -17.90 16.88
N HIS A 237 8.42 -18.33 17.75
CA HIS A 237 7.02 -18.49 17.36
C HIS A 237 6.36 -17.15 17.08
N HIS A 238 6.61 -16.15 17.93
CA HIS A 238 6.15 -14.77 17.70
C HIS A 238 6.70 -14.20 16.39
N ILE A 239 8.01 -14.34 16.15
CA ILE A 239 8.61 -13.82 14.91
C ILE A 239 8.05 -14.54 13.68
N LEU A 240 7.86 -15.86 13.73
CA LEU A 240 7.30 -16.63 12.60
C LEU A 240 5.85 -16.23 12.30
N LYS A 241 5.00 -16.08 13.32
CA LYS A 241 3.62 -15.61 13.18
C LYS A 241 3.59 -14.25 12.50
N ASP A 242 4.35 -13.30 13.03
CA ASP A 242 4.43 -11.94 12.48
C ASP A 242 4.93 -11.94 11.03
N SER A 243 5.92 -12.77 10.68
CA SER A 243 6.37 -12.93 9.29
C SER A 243 5.31 -13.50 8.35
N ILE A 244 4.43 -14.38 8.84
CA ILE A 244 3.29 -14.89 8.05
C ILE A 244 2.29 -13.77 7.78
N VAL A 245 2.01 -12.94 8.78
CA VAL A 245 1.11 -11.78 8.63
C VAL A 245 1.69 -10.77 7.64
N ASP A 246 2.99 -10.45 7.76
CA ASP A 246 3.67 -9.58 6.80
C ASP A 246 3.56 -10.13 5.37
N ALA A 247 3.77 -11.44 5.18
CA ALA A 247 3.63 -12.08 3.87
C ALA A 247 2.18 -12.03 3.35
N ALA A 248 1.19 -12.17 4.23
CA ALA A 248 -0.23 -12.04 3.89
C ALA A 248 -0.53 -10.69 3.25
N PHE A 249 -0.06 -9.59 3.86
CA PHE A 249 -0.33 -8.24 3.35
C PHE A 249 0.60 -7.81 2.21
N ALA A 250 1.89 -8.16 2.25
CA ALA A 250 2.86 -7.70 1.27
C ALA A 250 2.88 -8.51 -0.03
N VAL A 251 2.49 -9.79 0.01
CA VAL A 251 2.61 -10.71 -1.14
C VAL A 251 1.27 -11.31 -1.52
N PHE A 252 0.58 -11.95 -0.56
CA PHE A 252 -0.62 -12.71 -0.88
C PHE A 252 -1.80 -11.81 -1.23
N PHE A 253 -1.96 -10.66 -0.58
CA PHE A 253 -3.04 -9.71 -0.90
C PHE A 253 -2.88 -9.09 -2.30
N PRO A 254 -1.70 -8.56 -2.71
CA PRO A 254 -1.44 -8.18 -4.11
C PRO A 254 -1.72 -9.29 -5.12
N ALA A 255 -1.30 -10.53 -4.82
CA ALA A 255 -1.57 -11.67 -5.69
C ALA A 255 -3.08 -11.99 -5.77
N LEU A 256 -3.82 -11.83 -4.67
CA LEU A 256 -5.27 -11.99 -4.63
C LEU A 256 -5.98 -10.95 -5.50
N ILE A 257 -5.54 -9.68 -5.46
CA ILE A 257 -6.06 -8.63 -6.34
C ILE A 257 -5.89 -9.06 -7.80
N LEU A 258 -4.68 -9.45 -8.22
CA LEU A 258 -4.43 -9.91 -9.59
C LEU A 258 -5.31 -11.08 -10.01
N LEU A 259 -5.45 -12.09 -9.14
CA LEU A 259 -6.31 -13.25 -9.42
C LEU A 259 -7.79 -12.86 -9.52
N TYR A 260 -8.24 -11.96 -8.64
CA TYR A 260 -9.60 -11.44 -8.66
C TYR A 260 -9.86 -10.66 -9.96
N SER A 261 -9.02 -9.69 -10.30
CA SER A 261 -9.18 -8.87 -11.50
C SER A 261 -9.12 -9.71 -12.79
N LEU A 262 -8.25 -10.73 -12.86
CA LEU A 262 -8.22 -11.68 -13.97
C LEU A 262 -9.49 -12.52 -14.08
N SER A 263 -10.09 -12.91 -12.95
CA SER A 263 -11.31 -13.70 -12.92
C SER A 263 -12.54 -12.88 -13.35
N VAL A 264 -12.60 -11.60 -12.97
CA VAL A 264 -13.70 -10.70 -13.35
C VAL A 264 -13.63 -10.35 -14.83
N PHE A 265 -12.44 -10.04 -15.36
CA PHE A 265 -12.28 -9.59 -16.74
C PHE A 265 -12.27 -10.73 -17.78
N GLN A 266 -12.45 -11.99 -17.36
CA GLN A 266 -12.24 -13.16 -18.23
C GLN A 266 -13.22 -13.22 -19.41
N ASP A 267 -14.47 -12.80 -19.22
CA ASP A 267 -15.51 -12.86 -20.26
C ASP A 267 -15.37 -11.74 -21.29
N ASP A 268 -15.10 -10.51 -20.83
CA ASP A 268 -14.78 -9.38 -21.70
C ASP A 268 -13.53 -9.66 -22.55
N LEU A 269 -12.51 -10.30 -21.97
CA LEU A 269 -11.26 -10.63 -22.66
C LEU A 269 -11.46 -11.66 -23.80
N LYS A 270 -12.49 -12.53 -23.70
CA LYS A 270 -12.87 -13.43 -24.81
C LYS A 270 -13.48 -12.66 -25.97
N SER A 271 -14.45 -11.78 -25.71
CA SER A 271 -15.08 -10.95 -26.76
C SER A 271 -14.04 -10.04 -27.43
N VAL A 272 -13.19 -9.38 -26.65
CA VAL A 272 -12.08 -8.54 -27.14
C VAL A 272 -11.17 -9.30 -28.10
N LYS A 273 -10.73 -10.53 -27.73
CA LYS A 273 -9.87 -11.35 -28.59
C LYS A 273 -10.52 -11.77 -29.90
N ILE A 274 -11.83 -12.02 -29.88
CA ILE A 274 -12.58 -12.37 -31.10
C ILE A 274 -12.66 -11.13 -31.98
N ARG A 275 -13.11 -9.99 -31.44
CA ARG A 275 -13.22 -8.72 -32.18
C ARG A 275 -11.89 -8.30 -32.81
N GLN A 276 -10.77 -8.45 -32.09
CA GLN A 276 -9.44 -8.12 -32.59
C GLN A 276 -9.07 -8.85 -33.90
N GLN A 277 -9.65 -10.02 -34.18
CA GLN A 277 -9.41 -10.76 -35.42
C GLN A 277 -10.15 -10.18 -36.64
N PHE A 278 -11.23 -9.43 -36.41
CA PHE A 278 -12.09 -8.88 -37.45
C PHE A 278 -11.86 -7.38 -37.70
N PHE A 279 -11.33 -6.65 -36.72
CA PHE A 279 -10.90 -5.27 -36.93
C PHE A 279 -9.51 -5.21 -37.60
N PRO A 280 -9.28 -4.24 -38.51
CA PRO A 280 -7.94 -3.99 -39.03
C PRO A 280 -6.95 -3.75 -37.87
N PRO A 281 -5.67 -4.12 -38.02
CA PRO A 281 -4.65 -3.82 -37.02
C PRO A 281 -4.76 -2.35 -36.57
N ARG A 282 -4.71 -2.10 -35.26
CA ARG A 282 -4.70 -0.76 -34.63
C ARG A 282 -6.01 0.05 -34.67
N VAL A 283 -7.02 -0.33 -35.46
CA VAL A 283 -8.40 0.21 -35.36
C VAL A 283 -9.09 -0.31 -34.10
N PHE A 284 -8.79 -1.56 -33.73
CA PHE A 284 -9.27 -2.18 -32.51
C PHE A 284 -8.84 -1.41 -31.27
N GLU A 285 -7.58 -0.99 -31.18
CA GLU A 285 -7.02 -0.31 -30.00
C GLU A 285 -7.76 0.99 -29.66
N ARG A 286 -8.29 1.67 -30.70
CA ARG A 286 -9.14 2.85 -30.56
C ARG A 286 -10.55 2.53 -30.07
N LYS A 287 -11.25 1.62 -30.75
CA LYS A 287 -12.67 1.35 -30.51
C LYS A 287 -12.92 0.34 -29.38
N ALA A 288 -11.93 -0.45 -28.98
CA ALA A 288 -12.05 -1.49 -27.96
C ALA A 288 -12.56 -0.96 -26.61
N ARG A 289 -12.15 0.26 -26.20
CA ARG A 289 -12.57 0.87 -24.93
C ARG A 289 -14.09 1.11 -24.85
N ASN A 290 -14.72 1.37 -25.99
CA ASN A 290 -16.18 1.57 -26.07
C ASN A 290 -16.95 0.24 -26.15
N LEU A 291 -16.26 -0.87 -26.38
CA LEU A 291 -16.84 -2.19 -26.61
C LEU A 291 -16.78 -3.12 -25.38
N VAL A 292 -16.02 -2.73 -24.36
CA VAL A 292 -15.86 -3.45 -23.08
C VAL A 292 -16.76 -2.82 -22.01
N ASN A 293 -17.18 -3.60 -21.01
CA ASN A 293 -17.94 -3.07 -19.87
C ASN A 293 -17.10 -2.02 -19.13
N ALA A 294 -17.55 -0.76 -19.16
CA ALA A 294 -16.83 0.35 -18.54
C ALA A 294 -16.62 0.14 -17.03
N LYS A 295 -17.58 -0.47 -16.34
CA LYS A 295 -17.47 -0.70 -14.90
C LYS A 295 -16.36 -1.71 -14.62
N GLU A 296 -16.35 -2.83 -15.32
CA GLU A 296 -15.34 -3.88 -15.16
C GLU A 296 -13.96 -3.39 -15.58
N LEU A 297 -13.85 -2.62 -16.65
CA LEU A 297 -12.59 -2.03 -17.10
C LEU A 297 -12.01 -1.03 -16.09
N ASN A 298 -12.83 -0.13 -15.52
CA ASN A 298 -12.36 0.82 -14.52
C ASN A 298 -12.02 0.15 -13.18
N MET A 299 -12.81 -0.85 -12.77
CA MET A 299 -12.47 -1.70 -11.62
C MET A 299 -11.13 -2.40 -11.84
N PHE A 300 -10.94 -3.04 -13.00
CA PHE A 300 -9.68 -3.69 -13.36
C PHE A 300 -8.51 -2.70 -13.36
N SER A 301 -8.66 -1.53 -13.97
CA SER A 301 -7.63 -0.49 -14.01
C SER A 301 -7.23 -0.08 -12.60
N THR A 302 -8.22 0.20 -11.73
CA THR A 302 -7.96 0.65 -10.37
C THR A 302 -7.33 -0.44 -9.50
N ASP A 303 -7.82 -1.67 -9.60
CA ASP A 303 -7.24 -2.81 -8.90
C ASP A 303 -5.76 -2.96 -9.28
N PHE A 304 -5.43 -2.89 -10.58
CA PHE A 304 -4.04 -2.97 -11.04
C PHE A 304 -3.21 -1.76 -10.62
N GLU A 305 -3.77 -0.56 -10.70
CA GLU A 305 -3.13 0.66 -10.25
C GLU A 305 -2.84 0.67 -8.75
N SER A 306 -3.69 0.07 -7.94
CA SER A 306 -3.44 -0.10 -6.49
C SER A 306 -2.18 -0.92 -6.22
N LEU A 307 -1.77 -1.77 -7.17
CA LEU A 307 -0.53 -2.56 -7.10
C LEU A 307 0.69 -1.76 -7.54
N LEU A 308 0.51 -0.75 -8.39
CA LEU A 308 1.58 0.09 -8.92
C LEU A 308 1.99 1.18 -7.93
N VAL A 309 3.22 1.68 -8.09
CA VAL A 309 3.81 2.69 -7.19
C VAL A 309 3.81 4.02 -7.94
N TYR A 310 2.86 4.89 -7.60
CA TYR A 310 2.69 6.18 -8.28
C TYR A 310 3.11 7.37 -7.44
N SER A 311 3.06 7.24 -6.12
CA SER A 311 3.42 8.32 -5.19
C SER A 311 4.55 7.93 -4.25
N GLU A 312 5.25 8.93 -3.74
CA GLU A 312 6.21 8.75 -2.63
C GLU A 312 5.54 8.10 -1.41
N TRP A 313 4.23 8.30 -1.25
CA TRP A 313 3.43 7.67 -0.20
C TRP A 313 3.23 6.17 -0.44
N ASP A 314 3.00 5.74 -1.67
CA ASP A 314 2.91 4.32 -2.05
C ASP A 314 4.25 3.62 -1.85
N VAL A 315 5.34 4.29 -2.23
CA VAL A 315 6.71 3.84 -1.96
C VAL A 315 6.88 3.58 -0.46
N PHE A 316 6.51 4.55 0.38
CA PHE A 316 6.61 4.43 1.83
C PHE A 316 5.79 3.26 2.37
N LEU A 317 4.49 3.15 2.02
CA LEU A 317 3.62 2.10 2.53
C LEU A 317 4.08 0.70 2.09
N LYS A 318 4.40 0.51 0.80
CA LYS A 318 4.77 -0.80 0.24
C LYS A 318 6.18 -1.25 0.65
N LEU A 319 7.15 -0.33 0.70
CA LEU A 319 8.49 -0.65 1.19
C LEU A 319 8.49 -0.92 2.69
N SER A 320 7.63 -0.25 3.48
CA SER A 320 7.61 -0.44 4.93
C SER A 320 7.27 -1.88 5.31
N PHE A 321 6.24 -2.48 4.71
CA PHE A 321 5.90 -3.89 4.94
C PHE A 321 7.04 -4.83 4.52
N SER A 322 7.66 -4.56 3.37
CA SER A 322 8.78 -5.36 2.86
C SER A 322 10.01 -5.27 3.75
N LEU A 323 10.33 -4.07 4.25
CA LEU A 323 11.45 -3.82 5.16
C LEU A 323 11.20 -4.47 6.53
N LEU A 324 9.97 -4.39 7.06
CA LEU A 324 9.58 -5.07 8.30
C LEU A 324 9.79 -6.59 8.19
N ALA A 325 9.34 -7.17 7.07
CA ALA A 325 9.54 -8.58 6.76
C ALA A 325 11.04 -8.92 6.70
N CYS A 326 11.86 -8.13 5.98
CA CYS A 326 13.32 -8.34 5.90
C CYS A 326 14.00 -8.29 7.27
N ILE A 327 13.64 -7.32 8.12
CA ILE A 327 14.18 -7.19 9.49
C ILE A 327 13.82 -8.43 10.32
N ARG A 328 12.57 -8.91 10.22
CA ARG A 328 12.09 -10.10 10.94
C ARG A 328 12.78 -11.37 10.43
N TRP A 329 12.93 -11.56 9.12
CA TRP A 329 13.67 -12.68 8.54
C TRP A 329 15.13 -12.72 8.97
N ASN A 330 15.81 -11.57 9.04
CA ASN A 330 17.18 -11.49 9.55
C ASN A 330 17.28 -11.91 11.03
N LYS A 331 16.26 -11.58 11.84
CA LYS A 331 16.19 -12.08 13.23
C LYS A 331 15.99 -13.60 13.28
N ILE A 332 15.16 -14.18 12.40
CA ILE A 332 14.96 -15.63 12.32
C ILE A 332 16.28 -16.32 11.98
N THR A 333 17.00 -15.87 10.95
CA THR A 333 18.27 -16.49 10.53
C THR A 333 19.31 -16.44 11.64
N HIS A 334 19.45 -15.31 12.33
CA HIS A 334 20.34 -15.20 13.50
C HIS A 334 19.96 -16.17 14.63
N LEU A 335 18.68 -16.32 14.93
CA LEU A 335 18.21 -17.26 15.96
C LEU A 335 18.42 -18.73 15.56
N LEU A 336 18.22 -19.08 14.29
CA LEU A 336 18.47 -20.42 13.78
C LEU A 336 19.96 -20.76 13.81
N LEU A 337 20.83 -19.85 13.38
CA LEU A 337 22.29 -19.99 13.45
C LEU A 337 22.78 -20.17 14.90
N GLN A 338 22.22 -19.41 15.85
CA GLN A 338 22.54 -19.58 17.29
C GLN A 338 22.09 -20.93 17.85
N ARG A 339 20.98 -21.48 17.35
CA ARG A 339 20.46 -22.79 17.79
C ARG A 339 21.28 -23.94 17.24
N GLU A 340 21.78 -23.81 16.01
CA GLU A 340 22.68 -24.78 15.39
C GLU A 340 24.03 -24.84 16.11
N HIS A 341 24.59 -23.69 16.51
CA HIS A 341 25.81 -23.65 17.33
C HIS A 341 25.65 -24.23 18.76
N LYS A 342 24.42 -24.33 19.28
CA LYS A 342 24.14 -24.92 20.60
C LYS A 342 23.92 -26.44 20.59
N ASN A 343 23.79 -27.07 19.42
CA ASN A 343 23.74 -28.52 19.27
C ASN A 343 25.07 -29.04 18.70
N PRO A 344 26.06 -29.40 19.54
CA PRO A 344 27.25 -30.07 19.01
C PRO A 344 26.85 -31.45 18.48
N LYS A 345 27.03 -31.67 17.17
CA LYS A 345 27.01 -33.01 16.57
C LYS A 345 28.05 -33.89 17.29
N PRO A 346 27.78 -35.20 17.50
CA PRO A 346 28.78 -36.12 18.04
C PRO A 346 30.02 -36.15 17.14
N GLN A 347 31.19 -36.11 17.77
CA GLN A 347 32.51 -36.09 17.14
C GLN A 347 32.69 -37.14 16.04
N GLU A 348 33.19 -36.69 14.88
CA GLU A 348 34.12 -37.50 14.08
C GLU A 348 35.52 -36.88 14.19
N LYS A 349 36.46 -37.70 14.65
CA LYS A 349 37.89 -37.41 14.67
C LYS A 349 38.43 -37.41 13.24
N SER A 350 39.24 -36.43 12.87
CA SER A 350 40.57 -36.67 12.28
C SER A 350 41.37 -35.39 12.00
N THR A 351 42.61 -35.41 12.51
CA THR A 351 43.87 -34.83 11.98
C THR A 351 44.05 -33.31 11.86
N GLU A 352 44.81 -32.80 12.84
CA GLU A 352 46.01 -31.97 12.72
C GLU A 352 46.28 -31.19 11.41
N ARG A 353 46.44 -29.86 11.55
CA ARG A 353 47.64 -29.15 11.10
C ARG A 353 47.82 -27.80 11.81
N GLU A 354 49.05 -27.58 12.25
CA GLU A 354 49.58 -26.42 12.96
C GLU A 354 49.43 -25.09 12.18
N GLN A 355 49.29 -23.96 12.89
CA GLN A 355 50.25 -22.83 12.83
C GLN A 355 49.94 -21.66 13.82
N LYS A 356 50.83 -21.51 14.80
CA LYS A 356 51.49 -20.30 15.36
C LYS A 356 50.75 -18.94 15.50
N SER A 357 50.39 -18.62 16.76
CA SER A 357 50.82 -17.46 17.62
C SER A 357 50.59 -15.98 17.20
N PRO A 358 50.84 -14.97 18.08
CA PRO A 358 49.85 -14.37 18.98
C PRO A 358 49.70 -12.84 18.84
N SER A 359 48.63 -12.21 19.36
CA SER A 359 48.66 -10.77 19.62
C SER A 359 47.97 -10.33 20.92
N LYS A 360 48.73 -9.56 21.68
CA LYS A 360 48.43 -8.86 22.93
C LYS A 360 47.58 -7.61 22.69
N ARG A 361 46.77 -7.22 23.69
CA ARG A 361 46.51 -5.86 24.22
C ARG A 361 45.12 -5.81 24.86
N ASN A 362 44.83 -5.05 25.89
CA ASN A 362 45.59 -4.42 26.98
C ASN A 362 44.50 -3.96 27.97
N TYR A 363 44.75 -4.07 29.26
CA TYR A 363 43.99 -3.37 30.29
C TYR A 363 44.14 -1.85 30.15
N ASN A 364 43.05 -1.12 30.37
CA ASN A 364 42.94 0.12 31.18
C ASN A 364 41.84 1.05 30.65
N ALA A 365 40.86 1.36 31.50
CA ALA A 365 40.39 2.74 31.72
C ALA A 365 39.51 2.80 32.98
N VAL A 366 40.06 3.41 34.03
CA VAL A 366 39.39 3.93 35.22
C VAL A 366 39.08 5.40 34.96
N ALA A 367 37.87 5.87 35.31
CA ALA A 367 37.53 7.27 35.53
C ALA A 367 36.20 7.34 36.34
N PRO A 368 35.96 8.41 37.14
CA PRO A 368 35.47 8.27 38.52
C PRO A 368 33.99 8.62 38.76
N LEU A 369 33.52 8.16 39.92
CA LEU A 369 32.25 8.42 40.58
C LEU A 369 32.06 9.89 40.97
N ASP A 370 30.94 10.49 40.56
CA ASP A 370 30.34 11.63 41.25
C ASP A 370 29.38 11.12 42.35
N ALA A 371 29.66 11.53 43.57
CA ALA A 371 28.86 11.29 44.75
C ALA A 371 27.87 12.43 44.96
N GLY A 372 26.59 12.10 45.21
CA GLY A 372 25.64 13.09 45.70
C GLY A 372 24.18 12.65 45.68
N LYS A 373 23.75 11.83 46.65
CA LYS A 373 22.63 12.09 47.59
C LYS A 373 22.26 10.85 48.41
N SER A 374 22.13 11.08 49.71
CA SER A 374 21.70 10.17 50.79
C SER A 374 20.25 9.67 50.60
N PRO A 375 19.90 8.48 51.16
CA PRO A 375 18.68 7.75 50.85
C PRO A 375 17.55 8.07 51.84
N ARG A 376 16.45 8.62 51.34
CA ARG A 376 15.12 8.52 51.96
C ARG A 376 14.09 8.51 50.86
N ASP A 377 13.74 7.31 50.45
CA ASP A 377 12.37 6.84 50.26
C ASP A 377 12.47 5.41 49.76
N THR A 378 11.96 4.49 50.56
CA THR A 378 11.67 3.11 50.19
C THR A 378 10.62 3.12 49.08
N GLU A 379 11.07 3.37 47.85
CA GLU A 379 10.29 3.03 46.67
C GLU A 379 10.21 1.49 46.60
N GLN A 380 9.06 0.96 46.98
CA GLN A 380 8.66 -0.41 46.67
C GLN A 380 8.92 -0.68 45.18
N PRO A 381 9.48 -1.85 44.81
CA PRO A 381 9.75 -2.16 43.41
C PRO A 381 8.45 -2.09 42.60
N ARG A 382 8.44 -1.23 41.58
CA ARG A 382 7.33 -1.09 40.63
C ARG A 382 7.19 -2.39 39.83
N CYS A 383 6.37 -3.29 40.33
CA CYS A 383 5.95 -4.51 39.66
C CYS A 383 5.17 -4.15 38.36
N TYR A 384 5.74 -4.34 37.17
CA TYR A 384 5.04 -4.32 35.87
C TYR A 384 5.10 -5.74 35.28
N LEU A 385 4.06 -6.38 34.73
CA LEU A 385 2.82 -5.95 34.08
C LEU A 385 1.63 -6.71 34.73
N SER A 386 0.74 -6.04 35.47
CA SER A 386 -0.37 -6.72 36.15
C SER A 386 -1.29 -7.45 35.16
N THR A 387 -1.89 -8.58 35.55
CA THR A 387 -2.88 -9.31 34.74
C THR A 387 -3.94 -8.38 34.14
N ARG A 388 -4.34 -7.34 34.88
CA ARG A 388 -5.29 -6.32 34.43
C ARG A 388 -4.81 -5.54 33.20
N LEU A 389 -3.53 -5.19 33.15
CA LEU A 389 -2.95 -4.44 32.03
C LEU A 389 -2.82 -5.32 30.78
N ARG A 390 -2.47 -6.61 30.91
CA ARG A 390 -2.52 -7.56 29.77
C ARG A 390 -3.93 -7.72 29.21
N THR A 391 -4.92 -7.86 30.10
CA THR A 391 -6.32 -7.95 29.68
C THR A 391 -6.75 -6.67 28.98
N LEU A 392 -6.37 -5.50 29.49
CA LEU A 392 -6.64 -4.22 28.84
C LEU A 392 -6.02 -4.13 27.43
N VAL A 393 -4.72 -4.42 27.30
CA VAL A 393 -4.01 -4.36 26.01
C VAL A 393 -4.60 -5.34 25.01
N GLY A 394 -4.88 -6.58 25.41
CA GLY A 394 -5.53 -7.54 24.53
C GLY A 394 -6.93 -7.08 24.08
N LEU A 395 -7.75 -6.54 25.00
CA LEU A 395 -9.06 -6.01 24.64
C LEU A 395 -8.96 -4.87 23.63
N CYS A 396 -7.93 -4.01 23.73
CA CYS A 396 -7.70 -2.97 22.72
C CYS A 396 -7.49 -3.56 21.30
N PHE A 397 -6.74 -4.65 21.16
CA PHE A 397 -6.58 -5.32 19.86
C PHE A 397 -7.91 -5.88 19.34
N LEU A 398 -8.71 -6.50 20.21
CA LEU A 398 -10.00 -7.06 19.81
C LEU A 398 -10.99 -5.96 19.38
N ILE A 399 -11.04 -4.84 20.13
CA ILE A 399 -11.82 -3.65 19.78
C ILE A 399 -11.35 -3.08 18.44
N TYR A 400 -10.03 -3.02 18.21
CA TYR A 400 -9.46 -2.57 16.94
C TYR A 400 -9.90 -3.47 15.78
N GLY A 401 -9.75 -4.80 15.89
CA GLY A 401 -10.12 -5.73 14.83
C GLY A 401 -11.60 -5.65 14.46
N VAL A 402 -12.49 -5.60 15.47
CA VAL A 402 -13.93 -5.40 15.25
C VAL A 402 -14.22 -4.01 14.68
N GLY A 403 -13.53 -2.98 15.18
CA GLY A 403 -13.64 -1.61 14.72
C GLY A 403 -13.32 -1.47 13.23
N CYS A 404 -12.27 -2.15 12.73
CA CYS A 404 -11.94 -2.16 11.30
C CYS A 404 -13.05 -2.78 10.46
N LEU A 405 -13.60 -3.93 10.85
CA LEU A 405 -14.71 -4.57 10.13
C LEU A 405 -15.95 -3.68 10.08
N VAL A 406 -16.32 -3.09 11.23
CA VAL A 406 -17.46 -2.19 11.34
C VAL A 406 -17.23 -0.91 10.52
N TYR A 407 -16.05 -0.31 10.61
CA TYR A 407 -15.70 0.88 9.84
C TYR A 407 -15.75 0.61 8.33
N THR A 408 -15.20 -0.52 7.87
CA THR A 408 -15.27 -0.94 6.46
C THR A 408 -16.71 -1.13 6.01
N GLY A 409 -17.52 -1.89 6.77
CA GLY A 409 -18.91 -2.15 6.41
C GLY A 409 -19.78 -0.89 6.38
N ILE A 410 -19.60 0.02 7.34
CA ILE A 410 -20.33 1.29 7.38
C ILE A 410 -19.87 2.20 6.22
N SER A 411 -18.56 2.33 5.99
CA SER A 411 -18.02 3.17 4.91
C SER A 411 -18.52 2.71 3.54
N ILE A 412 -18.53 1.40 3.29
CA ILE A 412 -19.05 0.82 2.06
C ILE A 412 -20.55 1.12 1.92
N LYS A 413 -21.35 0.81 2.94
CA LYS A 413 -22.81 0.97 2.89
C LYS A 413 -23.23 2.43 2.70
N VAL A 414 -22.62 3.35 3.44
CA VAL A 414 -22.92 4.79 3.36
C VAL A 414 -22.55 5.33 1.98
N SER A 415 -21.34 5.04 1.51
CA SER A 415 -20.86 5.53 0.20
C SER A 415 -21.71 4.96 -0.94
N GLN A 416 -22.05 3.67 -0.91
CA GLN A 416 -22.96 3.03 -1.87
C GLN A 416 -24.34 3.69 -1.86
N SER A 417 -24.92 3.96 -0.69
CA SER A 417 -26.22 4.64 -0.60
C SER A 417 -26.20 6.07 -1.12
N SER A 418 -25.08 6.78 -0.95
CA SER A 418 -24.90 8.16 -1.42
C SER A 418 -24.76 8.20 -2.96
N CYS A 419 -24.00 7.27 -3.52
CA CYS A 419 -23.74 7.17 -4.95
C CYS A 419 -24.84 6.42 -5.74
N LEU A 420 -25.78 5.74 -5.06
CA LEU A 420 -26.92 5.05 -5.68
C LEU A 420 -27.80 5.98 -6.54
N ARG A 421 -27.79 7.28 -6.28
CA ARG A 421 -28.47 8.31 -7.08
C ARG A 421 -27.82 8.54 -8.45
N TYR A 422 -26.56 8.14 -8.61
CA TYR A 422 -25.75 8.35 -9.81
C TYR A 422 -25.22 6.99 -10.33
N PRO A 423 -26.05 6.19 -11.02
CA PRO A 423 -25.64 4.85 -11.48
C PRO A 423 -24.50 4.87 -12.50
N THR A 424 -24.26 6.02 -13.13
CA THR A 424 -23.16 6.29 -14.07
C THR A 424 -21.83 6.58 -13.36
N CYS A 425 -21.85 6.79 -12.04
CA CYS A 425 -20.64 6.72 -11.23
C CYS A 425 -20.27 5.24 -11.00
N VAL A 426 -19.51 4.67 -11.93
CA VAL A 426 -19.16 3.25 -11.92
C VAL A 426 -18.17 2.91 -10.80
N GLN A 427 -17.45 3.90 -10.28
CA GLN A 427 -16.49 3.76 -9.19
C GLN A 427 -16.39 5.00 -8.32
N PHE A 428 -16.28 4.82 -7.01
CA PHE A 428 -16.27 5.88 -6.01
C PHE A 428 -15.41 5.51 -4.79
N ALA A 429 -14.95 6.52 -4.07
CA ALA A 429 -14.18 6.34 -2.84
C ALA A 429 -15.10 5.96 -1.67
N TYR A 430 -14.59 5.13 -0.76
CA TYR A 430 -15.31 4.74 0.44
C TYR A 430 -14.89 5.60 1.62
N ARG A 431 -15.84 6.35 2.19
CA ARG A 431 -15.57 7.22 3.32
C ARG A 431 -16.73 7.29 4.29
N TRP A 432 -16.39 7.29 5.57
CA TRP A 432 -17.36 7.56 6.63
C TRP A 432 -16.78 8.56 7.63
N LEU A 433 -17.51 9.66 7.82
CA LEU A 433 -17.22 10.68 8.84
C LEU A 433 -18.35 10.68 9.87
N PRO A 434 -18.06 10.41 11.16
CA PRO A 434 -19.07 10.48 12.20
C PRO A 434 -19.66 11.90 12.29
N GLY A 435 -20.96 12.05 12.01
CA GLY A 435 -21.67 13.33 12.05
C GLY A 435 -21.49 14.24 10.83
N GLY A 436 -20.86 13.75 9.75
CA GLY A 436 -20.78 14.46 8.47
C GLY A 436 -22.05 14.33 7.61
N SER A 437 -22.19 15.22 6.61
CA SER A 437 -23.28 15.14 5.62
C SER A 437 -23.18 13.85 4.80
N THR A 438 -24.26 13.07 4.75
CA THR A 438 -24.37 11.78 4.05
C THR A 438 -24.66 11.93 2.55
N ASP A 439 -24.62 13.14 2.00
CA ASP A 439 -25.24 13.42 0.69
C ASP A 439 -24.22 13.61 -0.45
N ILE A 440 -22.91 13.52 -0.17
CA ILE A 440 -21.87 13.75 -1.16
C ILE A 440 -21.33 12.41 -1.66
N CYS A 441 -21.52 12.14 -2.96
CA CYS A 441 -20.89 11.00 -3.64
C CYS A 441 -19.47 11.39 -4.09
N GLU A 442 -18.44 10.82 -3.46
CA GLU A 442 -17.03 10.98 -3.87
C GLU A 442 -16.72 10.09 -5.09
N CYS A 443 -17.27 10.45 -6.25
CA CYS A 443 -17.09 9.69 -7.49
C CYS A 443 -15.64 9.77 -8.01
N LEU A 444 -15.09 8.63 -8.42
CA LEU A 444 -13.75 8.50 -8.99
C LEU A 444 -13.80 8.30 -10.51
N ALA A 445 -14.72 7.46 -10.99
CA ALA A 445 -14.93 7.23 -12.41
C ALA A 445 -16.39 7.51 -12.80
N TYR A 446 -16.59 8.56 -13.58
CA TYR A 446 -17.89 8.91 -14.14
C TYR A 446 -17.93 8.44 -15.59
N VAL A 447 -18.71 7.39 -15.85
CA VAL A 447 -18.84 6.78 -17.16
C VAL A 447 -20.30 6.76 -17.57
N ASP A 448 -20.65 7.64 -18.49
CA ASP A 448 -21.99 7.75 -19.04
C ASP A 448 -21.93 7.65 -20.55
N ARG A 449 -22.18 6.44 -21.05
CA ARG A 449 -22.08 6.09 -22.46
C ARG A 449 -23.43 5.62 -22.95
N ASP A 450 -23.99 6.34 -23.91
CA ASP A 450 -25.04 5.79 -24.75
C ASP A 450 -24.44 5.36 -26.07
N LEU A 451 -24.14 4.07 -26.17
CA LEU A 451 -23.53 3.46 -27.34
C LEU A 451 -24.57 3.21 -28.46
N ALA A 452 -25.84 3.55 -28.27
CA ALA A 452 -26.91 3.24 -29.19
C ALA A 452 -28.10 4.22 -29.05
N PRO A 453 -27.88 5.54 -29.16
CA PRO A 453 -28.96 6.51 -28.99
C PRO A 453 -30.06 6.24 -30.01
N ALA A 454 -31.30 6.15 -29.53
CA ALA A 454 -32.47 5.92 -30.38
C ALA A 454 -32.81 7.16 -31.23
N ASP A 455 -32.67 8.36 -30.64
CA ASP A 455 -32.94 9.65 -31.26
C ASP A 455 -31.87 10.69 -30.90
N ALA A 456 -31.25 11.28 -31.93
CA ALA A 456 -30.22 12.31 -31.85
C ALA A 456 -30.66 13.61 -31.12
N GLU A 457 -31.96 13.92 -31.16
CA GLU A 457 -32.48 15.21 -30.65
C GLU A 457 -32.80 15.20 -29.16
N ASN A 458 -32.84 14.02 -28.51
CA ASN A 458 -33.30 13.87 -27.12
C ASN A 458 -32.24 13.20 -26.22
N LEU A 459 -30.98 13.62 -26.39
CA LEU A 459 -29.89 13.19 -25.51
C LEU A 459 -30.09 13.74 -24.09
N THR A 460 -29.73 12.94 -23.09
CA THR A 460 -29.76 13.34 -21.69
C THR A 460 -28.74 14.44 -21.42
N ASP A 461 -29.19 15.51 -20.77
CA ASP A 461 -28.31 16.59 -20.29
C ASP A 461 -27.68 16.17 -18.96
N ILE A 462 -26.35 16.20 -18.91
CA ILE A 462 -25.56 15.78 -17.76
C ILE A 462 -24.81 16.93 -17.09
N THR A 463 -24.97 18.17 -17.58
CA THR A 463 -24.17 19.33 -17.18
C THR A 463 -24.17 19.52 -15.66
N ASP A 464 -25.35 19.58 -15.04
CA ASP A 464 -25.50 19.74 -13.59
C ASP A 464 -24.97 18.54 -12.79
N THR A 465 -25.14 17.33 -13.34
CA THR A 465 -24.69 16.09 -12.69
C THR A 465 -23.17 16.04 -12.65
N LEU A 466 -22.52 16.36 -13.78
CA LEU A 466 -21.07 16.40 -13.90
C LEU A 466 -20.48 17.50 -13.02
N ALA A 467 -21.08 18.70 -12.98
CA ALA A 467 -20.65 19.79 -12.10
C ALA A 467 -20.73 19.38 -10.61
N PHE A 468 -21.84 18.73 -10.21
CA PHE A 468 -21.99 18.23 -8.83
C PHE A 468 -20.92 17.19 -8.47
N LEU A 469 -20.67 16.19 -9.31
CA LEU A 469 -19.66 15.16 -9.05
C LEU A 469 -18.23 15.74 -9.09
N ALA A 470 -17.96 16.69 -10.00
CA ALA A 470 -16.68 17.38 -10.09
C ALA A 470 -16.41 18.29 -8.87
N SER A 471 -17.45 18.84 -8.24
CA SER A 471 -17.30 19.68 -7.05
C SER A 471 -16.61 18.98 -5.87
N ALA A 472 -16.67 17.65 -5.80
CA ALA A 472 -15.93 16.87 -4.81
C ALA A 472 -14.41 16.87 -5.04
N GLY A 473 -13.94 17.22 -6.25
CA GLY A 473 -12.53 17.27 -6.61
C GLY A 473 -11.84 15.91 -6.67
N LYS A 474 -12.60 14.82 -6.70
CA LYS A 474 -12.10 13.43 -6.64
C LYS A 474 -12.14 12.65 -7.95
N LEU A 475 -12.77 13.20 -9.00
CA LEU A 475 -12.85 12.54 -10.29
C LEU A 475 -11.44 12.27 -10.86
N GLN A 476 -11.26 11.05 -11.35
CA GLN A 476 -10.05 10.54 -11.99
C GLN A 476 -10.32 10.18 -13.45
N THR A 477 -11.48 9.59 -13.76
CA THR A 477 -11.87 9.20 -15.11
C THR A 477 -13.22 9.80 -15.47
N ILE A 478 -13.30 10.39 -16.66
CA ILE A 478 -14.54 10.86 -17.28
C ILE A 478 -14.64 10.22 -18.65
N GLN A 479 -15.73 9.49 -18.89
CA GLN A 479 -16.04 8.93 -20.21
C GLN A 479 -17.50 9.23 -20.56
N LEU A 480 -17.68 10.15 -21.49
CA LEU A 480 -18.97 10.65 -21.96
C LEU A 480 -19.10 10.29 -23.43
N VAL A 481 -20.16 9.57 -23.78
CA VAL A 481 -20.47 9.20 -25.17
C VAL A 481 -21.94 9.48 -25.43
N ASN A 482 -22.25 10.29 -26.45
CA ASN A 482 -23.61 10.71 -26.81
C ASN A 482 -24.39 11.31 -25.64
N ARG A 483 -23.83 12.36 -25.02
CA ARG A 483 -24.47 13.11 -23.95
C ARG A 483 -24.50 14.59 -24.27
N ARG A 484 -25.59 15.24 -23.89
CA ARG A 484 -25.73 16.69 -24.08
C ARG A 484 -24.98 17.41 -22.95
N ILE A 485 -24.12 18.34 -23.34
CA ILE A 485 -23.42 19.25 -22.44
C ILE A 485 -23.74 20.66 -22.91
N ASN A 486 -24.32 21.48 -22.05
CA ASN A 486 -24.77 22.81 -22.44
C ASN A 486 -23.59 23.79 -22.44
N GLY A 487 -23.09 24.14 -23.64
CA GLY A 487 -22.00 25.08 -23.81
C GLY A 487 -20.62 24.44 -23.65
N SER A 488 -20.13 24.38 -22.41
CA SER A 488 -18.78 23.93 -22.05
C SER A 488 -18.77 22.85 -20.98
N LEU A 489 -17.63 22.16 -20.85
CA LEU A 489 -17.35 21.38 -19.65
C LEU A 489 -17.38 22.30 -18.40
N PRO A 490 -17.88 21.81 -17.26
CA PRO A 490 -18.04 22.62 -16.05
C PRO A 490 -16.69 23.06 -15.45
N ASP A 491 -16.62 24.30 -14.97
CA ASP A 491 -15.40 24.88 -14.37
C ASP A 491 -14.96 24.11 -13.12
N GLU A 492 -15.88 23.45 -12.41
CA GLU A 492 -15.58 22.61 -11.25
C GLU A 492 -14.57 21.49 -11.55
N LEU A 493 -14.46 21.05 -12.81
CA LEU A 493 -13.46 20.07 -13.22
C LEU A 493 -12.03 20.54 -12.99
N LYS A 494 -11.78 21.85 -12.98
CA LYS A 494 -10.45 22.42 -12.68
C LYS A 494 -9.99 22.06 -11.26
N ASN A 495 -10.91 21.72 -10.36
CA ASN A 495 -10.61 21.27 -8.99
C ASN A 495 -10.16 19.80 -8.93
N CYS A 496 -10.38 19.01 -9.98
CA CYS A 496 -10.02 17.60 -10.04
C CYS A 496 -8.53 17.41 -10.41
N GLN A 497 -7.63 17.63 -9.44
CA GLN A 497 -6.17 17.52 -9.67
C GLN A 497 -5.69 16.09 -9.94
N SER A 498 -6.51 15.09 -9.60
CA SER A 498 -6.23 13.67 -9.82
C SER A 498 -6.85 13.14 -11.11
N LEU A 499 -7.34 14.01 -11.99
CA LEU A 499 -7.93 13.61 -13.28
C LEU A 499 -6.85 13.01 -14.19
N ARG A 500 -7.12 11.81 -14.69
CA ARG A 500 -6.22 10.96 -15.49
C ARG A 500 -6.73 10.76 -16.91
N ASN A 501 -8.04 10.52 -17.07
CA ASN A 501 -8.62 10.18 -18.35
C ASN A 501 -9.82 11.07 -18.64
N VAL A 502 -9.77 11.78 -19.76
CA VAL A 502 -10.89 12.56 -20.28
C VAL A 502 -11.24 12.01 -21.66
N HIS A 503 -12.40 11.37 -21.75
CA HIS A 503 -12.99 10.89 -22.99
C HIS A 503 -14.35 11.54 -23.17
N VAL A 504 -14.47 12.39 -24.19
CA VAL A 504 -15.74 13.02 -24.56
C VAL A 504 -15.94 12.80 -26.05
N GLU A 505 -17.00 12.07 -26.36
CA GLU A 505 -17.37 11.68 -27.71
C GLU A 505 -18.80 12.13 -27.96
N GLY A 506 -18.93 13.08 -28.88
CA GLY A 506 -20.20 13.66 -29.29
C GLY A 506 -20.94 12.83 -30.33
N GLU A 507 -22.00 13.43 -30.88
CA GLU A 507 -22.75 12.87 -32.00
C GLU A 507 -22.49 13.73 -33.26
N SER A 508 -22.84 13.27 -34.46
CA SER A 508 -22.76 14.07 -35.69
C SER A 508 -23.72 15.28 -35.79
N THR A 509 -24.40 15.68 -34.71
CA THR A 509 -25.45 16.71 -34.66
C THR A 509 -25.05 17.96 -33.85
N ASP A 510 -25.94 18.96 -33.73
CA ASP A 510 -25.65 20.26 -33.08
C ASP A 510 -25.55 20.22 -31.54
N THR A 511 -25.77 19.07 -30.88
CA THR A 511 -25.83 18.93 -29.41
C THR A 511 -24.45 18.77 -28.73
N ASN A 512 -23.39 19.17 -29.40
CA ASN A 512 -21.99 18.97 -29.01
C ASN A 512 -21.40 20.12 -28.20
N LEU A 513 -20.18 19.91 -27.69
CA LEU A 513 -19.39 20.97 -27.05
C LEU A 513 -19.24 22.18 -27.99
N VAL A 514 -19.59 23.35 -27.46
CA VAL A 514 -19.53 24.63 -28.18
C VAL A 514 -18.26 25.39 -27.81
N GLU A 515 -17.78 25.22 -26.57
CA GLU A 515 -16.55 25.85 -26.10
C GLU A 515 -15.83 24.97 -25.06
N LEU A 516 -14.52 25.17 -24.94
CA LEU A 516 -13.70 24.59 -23.88
C LEU A 516 -12.82 25.70 -23.29
N PRO A 517 -12.75 25.85 -21.95
CA PRO A 517 -11.88 26.84 -21.34
C PRO A 517 -10.42 26.62 -21.73
N SER A 518 -9.72 27.68 -22.14
CA SER A 518 -8.33 27.60 -22.60
C SER A 518 -7.36 27.09 -21.52
N ASP A 519 -7.73 27.29 -20.25
CA ASP A 519 -6.99 26.93 -19.04
C ASP A 519 -7.47 25.61 -18.40
N LEU A 520 -8.37 24.86 -19.06
CA LEU A 520 -9.01 23.68 -18.47
C LEU A 520 -7.99 22.63 -17.98
N PHE A 521 -6.96 22.36 -18.78
CA PHE A 521 -5.97 21.30 -18.49
C PHE A 521 -4.77 21.79 -17.67
N THR A 522 -4.63 23.09 -17.43
CA THR A 522 -3.41 23.68 -16.85
C THR A 522 -3.15 23.23 -15.41
N SER A 523 -4.21 22.87 -14.66
CA SER A 523 -4.12 22.35 -13.28
C SER A 523 -4.08 20.81 -13.18
N MET A 524 -4.18 20.09 -14.31
CA MET A 524 -4.38 18.63 -14.35
C MET A 524 -3.06 17.87 -14.60
N ALA A 525 -2.08 18.03 -13.70
CA ALA A 525 -0.73 17.51 -13.90
C ALA A 525 -0.64 15.97 -14.10
N ASN A 526 -1.65 15.22 -13.64
CA ASN A 526 -1.75 13.76 -13.69
C ASN A 526 -2.58 13.23 -14.88
N LEU A 527 -2.95 14.09 -15.84
CA LEU A 527 -3.76 13.71 -16.99
C LEU A 527 -2.93 12.86 -17.96
N HIS A 528 -3.35 11.62 -18.18
CA HIS A 528 -2.70 10.62 -19.05
C HIS A 528 -3.31 10.57 -20.45
N THR A 529 -4.64 10.64 -20.56
CA THR A 529 -5.34 10.51 -21.84
C THR A 529 -6.34 11.65 -22.06
N ILE A 530 -6.30 12.21 -23.27
CA ILE A 530 -7.31 13.15 -23.77
C ILE A 530 -7.90 12.55 -25.05
N HIS A 531 -9.19 12.28 -25.05
CA HIS A 531 -9.95 11.87 -26.21
C HIS A 531 -11.11 12.84 -26.39
N LEU A 532 -11.10 13.59 -27.49
CA LEU A 532 -12.21 14.44 -27.92
C LEU A 532 -12.60 14.06 -29.34
N SER A 533 -13.85 13.69 -29.55
CA SER A 533 -14.33 13.31 -30.88
C SER A 533 -15.75 13.77 -31.18
N TYR A 534 -16.06 13.97 -32.46
CA TYR A 534 -17.39 14.36 -32.97
C TYR A 534 -17.91 15.67 -32.34
N HIS A 535 -17.12 16.73 -32.44
CA HIS A 535 -17.50 18.08 -31.98
C HIS A 535 -17.27 19.11 -33.08
N ALA A 536 -18.13 19.09 -34.10
CA ALA A 536 -17.99 19.89 -35.32
C ALA A 536 -17.89 21.40 -35.07
N ASN A 537 -18.60 21.91 -34.06
CA ASN A 537 -18.71 23.35 -33.75
C ASN A 537 -17.65 23.86 -32.76
N LEU A 538 -16.74 23.00 -32.28
CA LEU A 538 -15.72 23.39 -31.29
C LEU A 538 -14.66 24.31 -31.93
N PRO A 539 -14.49 25.56 -31.48
CA PRO A 539 -13.67 26.56 -32.18
C PRO A 539 -12.16 26.42 -31.92
N SER A 540 -11.77 25.90 -30.75
CA SER A 540 -10.38 25.78 -30.33
C SER A 540 -10.18 24.72 -29.25
N LEU A 541 -8.98 24.15 -29.18
CA LEU A 541 -8.56 23.21 -28.14
C LEU A 541 -7.85 23.95 -26.97
N PRO A 542 -7.98 23.48 -25.72
CA PRO A 542 -7.27 24.06 -24.57
C PRO A 542 -5.74 23.92 -24.67
N SER A 543 -5.02 24.74 -23.91
CA SER A 543 -3.57 24.62 -23.80
C SER A 543 -3.18 23.32 -23.08
N MET A 544 -2.16 22.63 -23.59
CA MET A 544 -1.57 21.44 -22.97
C MET A 544 -0.40 21.77 -22.04
N THR A 545 -0.13 23.06 -21.80
CA THR A 545 0.96 23.49 -20.92
C THR A 545 0.72 23.03 -19.47
N GLY A 546 1.77 22.51 -18.83
CA GLY A 546 1.71 22.03 -17.44
C GLY A 546 1.29 20.56 -17.26
N LEU A 547 0.90 19.87 -18.34
CA LEU A 547 0.62 18.42 -18.31
C LEU A 547 1.94 17.63 -18.28
N LYS A 548 2.15 16.86 -17.21
CA LYS A 548 3.44 16.16 -16.99
C LYS A 548 3.40 14.68 -17.35
N THR A 549 2.23 14.06 -17.26
CA THR A 549 2.05 12.61 -17.42
C THR A 549 1.22 12.26 -18.66
N LEU A 550 1.02 13.21 -19.59
CA LEU A 550 0.19 12.99 -20.77
C LEU A 550 0.90 12.03 -21.73
N GLU A 551 0.26 10.88 -21.96
CA GLU A 551 0.79 9.78 -22.79
C GLU A 551 0.03 9.66 -24.11
N SER A 552 -1.28 9.98 -24.13
CA SER A 552 -2.15 9.72 -25.27
C SER A 552 -3.09 10.89 -25.58
N VAL A 553 -3.11 11.28 -26.85
CA VAL A 553 -4.03 12.30 -27.37
C VAL A 553 -4.78 11.75 -28.58
N TYR A 554 -6.10 11.87 -28.54
CA TYR A 554 -7.02 11.51 -29.61
C TYR A 554 -7.93 12.69 -29.94
N PHE A 555 -7.85 13.18 -31.19
CA PHE A 555 -8.75 14.20 -31.72
C PHE A 555 -9.39 13.72 -33.02
N GLY A 556 -10.70 13.50 -33.01
CA GLY A 556 -11.45 12.93 -34.12
C GLY A 556 -12.63 13.79 -34.56
N PHE A 557 -12.86 14.02 -35.86
CA PHE A 557 -14.07 14.67 -36.37
C PHE A 557 -14.35 16.04 -35.69
N LEU A 558 -13.34 16.92 -35.67
CA LEU A 558 -13.42 18.27 -35.11
C LEU A 558 -13.38 19.31 -36.24
N ASP A 559 -14.51 19.49 -36.91
CA ASP A 559 -14.60 20.22 -38.19
C ASP A 559 -14.16 21.68 -38.12
N SER A 560 -14.35 22.36 -36.99
CA SER A 560 -14.01 23.78 -36.81
C SER A 560 -12.59 24.05 -36.30
N ILE A 561 -11.83 23.02 -35.90
CA ILE A 561 -10.49 23.18 -35.33
C ILE A 561 -9.46 23.52 -36.41
N LYS A 562 -8.77 24.65 -36.25
CA LYS A 562 -7.79 25.16 -37.22
C LYS A 562 -6.34 24.75 -36.94
N ALA A 563 -6.01 24.47 -35.68
CA ALA A 563 -4.66 24.16 -35.25
C ALA A 563 -4.67 23.26 -34.00
N ILE A 564 -3.68 22.39 -33.90
CA ILE A 564 -3.41 21.60 -32.69
C ILE A 564 -2.53 22.45 -31.74
N PRO A 565 -2.82 22.49 -30.42
CA PRO A 565 -2.00 23.20 -29.45
C PRO A 565 -0.54 22.73 -29.46
N SER A 566 0.39 23.61 -29.09
CA SER A 566 1.81 23.24 -28.98
C SER A 566 2.01 22.14 -27.93
N THR A 567 2.78 21.13 -28.30
CA THR A 567 3.17 19.99 -27.46
C THR A 567 4.55 20.18 -26.81
N GLY A 568 5.23 21.31 -27.04
CA GLY A 568 6.66 21.51 -26.74
C GLY A 568 7.12 21.29 -25.28
N ASP A 569 6.21 21.35 -24.31
CA ASP A 569 6.53 21.18 -22.88
C ASP A 569 6.22 19.75 -22.34
N LEU A 570 5.66 18.86 -23.17
CA LEU A 570 5.24 17.52 -22.73
C LEU A 570 6.42 16.54 -22.84
N PRO A 571 6.68 15.68 -21.83
CA PRO A 571 7.89 14.86 -21.80
C PRO A 571 7.78 13.45 -22.44
N GLU A 572 6.59 12.81 -22.46
CA GLU A 572 6.48 11.35 -22.70
C GLU A 572 5.27 10.92 -23.55
N ILE A 573 4.95 11.65 -24.63
CA ILE A 573 3.85 11.25 -25.51
C ILE A 573 4.15 9.91 -26.20
N GLN A 574 3.21 8.97 -26.10
CA GLN A 574 3.26 7.62 -26.68
C GLN A 574 2.30 7.49 -27.87
N VAL A 575 1.11 8.09 -27.79
CA VAL A 575 0.06 7.93 -28.81
C VAL A 575 -0.47 9.30 -29.26
N VAL A 576 -0.39 9.55 -30.57
CA VAL A 576 -1.01 10.72 -31.22
C VAL A 576 -1.95 10.23 -32.31
N ALA A 577 -3.25 10.48 -32.15
CA ALA A 577 -4.27 10.08 -33.10
C ALA A 577 -5.12 11.28 -33.51
N LEU A 578 -5.09 11.61 -34.80
CA LEU A 578 -5.76 12.75 -35.43
C LEU A 578 -6.60 12.24 -36.60
N GLU A 579 -7.92 12.36 -36.54
CA GLU A 579 -8.83 11.86 -37.57
C GLU A 579 -9.86 12.92 -37.93
N GLY A 580 -10.18 13.10 -39.22
CA GLY A 580 -11.29 13.97 -39.64
C GLY A 580 -11.13 15.42 -39.14
N LEU A 581 -10.01 16.05 -39.47
CA LEU A 581 -9.70 17.43 -39.07
C LEU A 581 -9.53 18.31 -40.33
N PRO A 582 -10.64 18.69 -41.00
CA PRO A 582 -10.61 19.28 -42.34
C PRO A 582 -9.97 20.67 -42.42
N LEU A 583 -9.77 21.36 -41.28
CA LEU A 583 -9.16 22.69 -41.23
C LEU A 583 -7.73 22.70 -40.66
N VAL A 584 -7.22 21.57 -40.15
CA VAL A 584 -5.87 21.49 -39.56
C VAL A 584 -4.83 21.28 -40.66
N ARG A 585 -3.98 22.29 -40.89
CA ARG A 585 -3.02 22.31 -42.02
C ARG A 585 -1.59 21.91 -41.66
N SER A 586 -1.25 21.92 -40.38
CA SER A 586 0.07 21.60 -39.84
C SER A 586 -0.07 20.63 -38.67
N LEU A 587 0.85 19.66 -38.57
CA LEU A 587 0.90 18.70 -37.47
C LEU A 587 1.90 19.17 -36.39
N PRO A 588 1.73 18.75 -35.13
CA PRO A 588 2.69 19.07 -34.06
C PRO A 588 4.07 18.47 -34.36
N ASN A 589 5.12 19.12 -33.86
CA ASN A 589 6.47 18.58 -33.93
C ASN A 589 6.59 17.37 -32.98
N VAL A 590 6.76 16.19 -33.55
CA VAL A 590 6.90 14.93 -32.79
C VAL A 590 8.35 14.49 -32.61
N ALA A 591 9.34 15.22 -33.14
CA ALA A 591 10.75 14.83 -33.06
C ALA A 591 11.25 14.67 -31.62
N GLN A 592 10.69 15.43 -30.68
CA GLN A 592 11.04 15.32 -29.25
C GLN A 592 10.60 14.01 -28.60
N TYR A 593 9.71 13.24 -29.23
CA TYR A 593 9.17 11.98 -28.72
C TYR A 593 9.75 10.74 -29.40
N GLU A 594 10.86 10.88 -30.15
CA GLU A 594 11.46 9.76 -30.90
C GLU A 594 11.66 8.49 -30.05
N SER A 595 11.97 8.63 -28.75
CA SER A 595 12.18 7.49 -27.86
C SER A 595 10.92 6.95 -27.16
N THR A 596 9.80 7.68 -27.16
CA THR A 596 8.58 7.29 -26.42
C THR A 596 7.38 7.02 -27.33
N LEU A 597 7.40 7.54 -28.56
CA LEU A 597 6.26 7.47 -29.47
C LEU A 597 6.08 6.04 -29.99
N GLU A 598 4.96 5.41 -29.61
CA GLU A 598 4.59 4.05 -30.00
C GLU A 598 3.61 4.02 -31.17
N MET A 599 2.75 5.05 -31.28
CA MET A 599 1.74 5.13 -32.32
C MET A 599 1.48 6.56 -32.76
N VAL A 600 1.54 6.79 -34.07
CA VAL A 600 0.96 7.97 -34.73
C VAL A 600 -0.11 7.50 -35.71
N PHE A 601 -1.28 8.11 -35.64
CA PHE A 601 -2.39 7.91 -36.55
C PHE A 601 -2.87 9.26 -37.05
N VAL A 602 -2.88 9.47 -38.36
CA VAL A 602 -3.37 10.71 -38.97
C VAL A 602 -4.21 10.33 -40.17
N GLN A 603 -5.51 10.63 -40.18
CA GLN A 603 -6.40 10.29 -41.28
C GLN A 603 -7.36 11.45 -41.58
N ASP A 604 -7.67 11.70 -42.85
CA ASP A 604 -8.63 12.73 -43.27
C ASP A 604 -8.27 14.14 -42.74
N VAL A 605 -6.97 14.46 -42.77
CA VAL A 605 -6.38 15.77 -42.41
C VAL A 605 -5.69 16.35 -43.65
N PRO A 606 -5.88 17.64 -44.00
CA PRO A 606 -5.31 18.23 -45.21
C PRO A 606 -3.80 18.53 -45.12
N ALA A 607 -3.05 17.92 -44.20
CA ALA A 607 -1.60 18.10 -44.02
C ALA A 607 -0.78 17.66 -45.25
N CYS A 608 -1.27 16.68 -46.01
CA CYS A 608 -0.71 16.33 -47.32
C CYS A 608 -1.01 17.39 -48.40
N CYS A 609 -2.23 17.94 -48.38
CA CYS A 609 -2.68 18.95 -49.35
C CYS A 609 -1.96 20.28 -49.16
N SER A 610 -1.62 20.60 -47.92
CA SER A 610 -1.16 21.92 -47.49
C SER A 610 0.31 22.19 -47.84
N GLY A 611 1.07 21.16 -48.24
CA GLY A 611 2.52 21.23 -48.43
C GLY A 611 3.33 20.80 -47.20
N PHE A 612 2.70 20.46 -46.08
CA PHE A 612 3.40 20.11 -44.83
C PHE A 612 4.12 18.75 -44.91
N LEU A 613 3.44 17.70 -45.40
CA LEU A 613 4.02 16.36 -45.55
C LEU A 613 4.71 16.12 -46.91
N SER A 614 4.64 17.08 -47.83
CA SER A 614 5.15 17.00 -49.20
C SER A 614 6.30 17.98 -49.48
N ASP A 615 7.11 18.31 -48.48
CA ASP A 615 8.28 19.21 -48.60
C ASP A 615 7.97 20.56 -49.28
N GLY A 616 6.77 21.11 -49.02
CA GLY A 616 6.29 22.37 -49.61
C GLY A 616 5.56 22.22 -50.94
N ASP A 617 5.54 21.03 -51.56
CA ASP A 617 4.83 20.76 -52.80
C ASP A 617 3.34 20.54 -52.53
N CYS A 618 2.57 21.62 -52.51
CA CYS A 618 1.12 21.59 -52.37
C CYS A 618 0.44 20.89 -53.56
N ASN A 619 -0.27 19.79 -53.29
CA ASN A 619 -1.05 19.08 -54.29
C ASN A 619 -2.48 18.82 -53.79
N THR A 620 -3.46 19.48 -54.41
CA THR A 620 -4.87 19.42 -54.02
C THR A 620 -5.65 18.25 -54.65
N THR A 621 -4.97 17.32 -55.33
CA THR A 621 -5.63 16.18 -56.00
C THR A 621 -5.67 14.89 -55.16
N PHE A 622 -5.13 14.90 -53.94
CA PHE A 622 -5.28 13.76 -53.04
C PHE A 622 -6.73 13.58 -52.58
N PRO A 623 -7.18 12.34 -52.30
CA PRO A 623 -8.55 12.07 -51.83
C PRO A 623 -8.96 12.87 -50.58
N SER A 624 -8.04 13.10 -49.64
CA SER A 624 -8.26 13.95 -48.44
C SER A 624 -8.42 15.43 -48.75
N CYS A 625 -8.09 15.87 -49.98
CA CYS A 625 -8.27 17.23 -50.49
C CYS A 625 -9.54 17.38 -51.35
N CYS A 626 -10.12 16.26 -51.82
CA CYS A 626 -11.29 16.24 -52.68
C CYS A 626 -12.56 16.48 -51.84
N GLY A 627 -12.95 17.75 -51.65
CA GLY A 627 -14.12 18.09 -50.86
C GLY A 627 -15.46 17.82 -51.56
N GLU A 628 -16.34 17.05 -50.94
CA GLU A 628 -17.80 17.24 -51.01
C GLU A 628 -18.41 17.01 -49.61
N PHE A 629 -18.39 18.04 -48.76
CA PHE A 629 -19.23 18.11 -47.56
C PHE A 629 -20.03 19.40 -47.58
N GLY A 630 -21.05 19.46 -48.44
CA GLY A 630 -21.90 20.64 -48.53
C GLY A 630 -22.90 20.65 -49.67
N SER A 631 -23.86 19.72 -49.71
CA SER A 631 -25.19 20.05 -50.24
C SER A 631 -26.24 19.05 -49.76
N LYS A 632 -26.81 19.29 -48.57
CA LYS A 632 -28.10 18.68 -48.21
C LYS A 632 -29.29 19.57 -48.51
N ASN A 633 -29.11 20.85 -48.83
CA ASN A 633 -30.19 21.72 -49.29
C ASN A 633 -29.61 22.85 -50.15
N GLY A 634 -30.21 23.07 -51.32
CA GLY A 634 -29.92 24.23 -52.15
C GLY A 634 -30.41 25.50 -51.46
N SER A 635 -29.57 26.10 -50.62
CA SER A 635 -29.62 27.51 -50.26
C SER A 635 -28.28 27.89 -49.67
N ASP A 636 -27.58 28.80 -50.36
CA ASP A 636 -26.31 29.40 -49.96
C ASP A 636 -26.30 29.87 -48.50
N THR A 637 -25.23 29.54 -47.77
CA THR A 637 -24.28 30.47 -47.13
C THR A 637 -23.34 29.70 -46.20
N GLY A 638 -22.09 29.51 -46.62
CA GLY A 638 -21.06 28.84 -45.81
C GLY A 638 -19.91 28.36 -46.68
N SER A 639 -19.04 29.29 -47.08
CA SER A 639 -17.85 29.03 -47.88
C SER A 639 -16.88 28.09 -47.14
N VAL A 640 -16.88 26.80 -47.43
CA VAL A 640 -15.72 25.94 -47.15
C VAL A 640 -14.73 26.20 -48.28
N LEU A 641 -13.72 27.02 -48.01
CA LEU A 641 -12.64 27.27 -48.97
C LEU A 641 -11.97 25.94 -49.34
N PRO A 642 -11.55 25.74 -50.60
CA PRO A 642 -10.70 24.60 -50.96
C PRO A 642 -9.46 24.58 -50.06
N PRO A 643 -8.80 23.42 -49.84
CA PRO A 643 -7.53 23.36 -49.12
C PRO A 643 -6.51 24.23 -49.86
N THR A 644 -6.39 25.49 -49.45
CA THR A 644 -5.38 26.42 -49.96
C THR A 644 -4.05 25.97 -49.39
N CYS A 645 -3.04 25.84 -50.26
CA CYS A 645 -1.66 25.62 -49.89
C CYS A 645 -1.24 26.52 -48.72
N ILE A 646 -0.33 26.05 -47.86
CA ILE A 646 0.35 26.93 -46.91
C ILE A 646 0.98 28.03 -47.76
N ILE A 647 0.46 29.25 -47.64
CA ILE A 647 1.05 30.42 -48.30
C ILE A 647 2.33 30.68 -47.51
N LEU A 648 3.47 30.22 -48.05
CA LEU A 648 4.78 30.60 -47.54
C LEU A 648 4.96 32.10 -47.79
N PRO A 649 5.04 32.89 -46.70
CA PRO A 649 6.26 33.66 -46.53
C PRO A 649 6.83 33.57 -45.11
N ASP A 650 8.16 33.62 -45.04
CA ASP A 650 9.07 33.83 -43.90
C ASP A 650 9.09 32.85 -42.71
N GLU A 651 8.19 31.87 -42.60
CA GLU A 651 8.25 30.89 -41.50
C GLU A 651 8.53 29.45 -41.98
N GLU A 652 9.82 29.16 -42.23
CA GLU A 652 10.36 27.78 -42.25
C GLU A 652 9.99 26.99 -40.98
N SER A 653 9.57 27.66 -39.90
CA SER A 653 9.10 27.08 -38.63
C SER A 653 7.83 26.24 -38.73
N LEU A 654 7.02 26.40 -39.79
CA LEU A 654 5.80 25.63 -40.01
C LEU A 654 6.04 24.35 -40.81
N LEU A 655 7.21 24.17 -41.42
CA LEU A 655 7.60 22.93 -42.07
C LEU A 655 8.13 21.94 -41.03
N PRO A 656 7.85 20.63 -41.17
CA PRO A 656 8.40 19.65 -40.27
C PRO A 656 9.92 19.57 -40.42
N THR A 657 10.63 19.37 -39.32
CA THR A 657 12.06 19.07 -39.38
C THR A 657 12.31 17.72 -40.07
N ASN A 658 13.48 17.53 -40.68
CA ASN A 658 13.88 16.23 -41.24
C ASN A 658 13.74 15.07 -40.23
N THR A 659 13.98 15.34 -38.95
CA THR A 659 13.76 14.38 -37.86
C THR A 659 12.29 14.01 -37.71
N THR A 660 11.39 15.00 -37.70
CA THR A 660 9.93 14.81 -37.63
C THR A 660 9.44 13.98 -38.82
N LEU A 661 9.86 14.30 -40.04
CA LEU A 661 9.51 13.55 -41.25
C LEU A 661 10.00 12.10 -41.19
N SER A 662 11.25 11.89 -40.76
CA SER A 662 11.81 10.55 -40.62
C SER A 662 11.05 9.71 -39.59
N LEU A 663 10.62 10.30 -38.47
CA LEU A 663 9.84 9.62 -37.45
C LEU A 663 8.42 9.28 -37.95
N LEU A 664 7.73 10.23 -38.57
CA LEU A 664 6.41 10.00 -39.16
C LEU A 664 6.46 8.91 -40.24
N SER A 665 7.55 8.80 -41.00
CA SER A 665 7.74 7.76 -42.03
C SER A 665 7.75 6.34 -41.46
N GLN A 666 8.14 6.16 -40.19
CA GLN A 666 8.06 4.86 -39.51
C GLN A 666 6.61 4.41 -39.29
N PHE A 667 5.68 5.37 -39.24
CA PHE A 667 4.24 5.17 -39.08
C PHE A 667 3.46 5.33 -40.39
N ALA A 668 4.11 5.24 -41.55
CA ALA A 668 3.50 5.53 -42.86
C ALA A 668 2.23 4.73 -43.18
N ALA A 669 2.06 3.53 -42.62
CA ALA A 669 0.83 2.73 -42.76
C ALA A 669 -0.39 3.29 -41.99
N ASN A 670 -0.15 4.19 -41.03
CA ASN A 670 -1.16 4.77 -40.15
C ASN A 670 -1.34 6.29 -40.34
N VAL A 671 -0.38 6.95 -40.98
CA VAL A 671 -0.40 8.37 -41.32
C VAL A 671 -0.79 8.47 -42.78
N SER A 672 -2.10 8.61 -43.02
CA SER A 672 -2.78 8.89 -44.29
C SER A 672 -1.93 8.62 -45.52
N ASN A 673 -1.58 7.35 -45.77
CA ASN A 673 -0.80 6.85 -46.92
C ASN A 673 0.12 7.90 -47.57
N PHE A 674 1.01 8.50 -46.77
CA PHE A 674 2.12 9.44 -47.09
C PHE A 674 2.00 10.45 -48.25
N CYS A 675 0.81 10.71 -48.79
CA CYS A 675 0.62 11.46 -50.03
C CYS A 675 1.16 10.71 -51.30
N GLU A 676 0.79 9.44 -51.52
CA GLU A 676 1.11 8.71 -52.77
C GLU A 676 0.35 9.28 -54.00
N ALA A 677 1.09 9.76 -55.01
CA ALA A 677 0.54 10.37 -56.22
C ALA A 677 -0.34 9.41 -57.06
N GLU A 678 -0.16 8.09 -56.93
CA GLU A 678 -0.94 7.07 -57.65
C GLU A 678 -2.38 6.92 -57.11
N GLN A 679 -2.63 7.36 -55.87
CA GLN A 679 -3.96 7.38 -55.23
C GLN A 679 -4.71 8.70 -55.46
N ALA A 680 -4.08 9.67 -56.15
CA ALA A 680 -4.61 11.02 -56.44
C ALA A 680 -5.63 11.03 -57.59
N THR A 681 -6.67 10.21 -57.48
CA THR A 681 -7.86 10.30 -58.32
C THR A 681 -9.05 10.61 -57.43
N CYS A 682 -9.58 11.83 -57.50
CA CYS A 682 -10.88 12.10 -56.89
C CYS A 682 -11.89 11.15 -57.56
N PRO A 683 -12.57 10.25 -56.81
CA PRO A 683 -13.60 9.42 -57.40
C PRO A 683 -14.71 10.33 -57.91
N ASN A 684 -15.06 10.21 -59.20
CA ASN A 684 -16.24 10.89 -59.75
C ASN A 684 -17.47 10.46 -58.94
N THR A 685 -18.02 11.42 -58.17
CA THR A 685 -19.38 11.45 -57.61
C THR A 685 -20.07 10.09 -57.49
N ILE A 686 -19.83 9.37 -56.39
CA ILE A 686 -20.84 8.42 -55.91
C ILE A 686 -21.94 9.27 -55.27
N LYS A 687 -23.02 9.46 -56.02
CA LYS A 687 -24.27 10.02 -55.48
C LYS A 687 -24.75 9.11 -54.34
N SER A 688 -24.56 9.53 -53.09
CA SER A 688 -25.33 8.98 -51.98
C SER A 688 -26.44 9.95 -51.60
N ASN A 689 -27.46 10.02 -52.46
CA ASN A 689 -28.80 10.29 -51.95
C ASN A 689 -29.25 9.04 -51.17
N LYS A 690 -28.71 8.84 -49.96
CA LYS A 690 -29.39 8.00 -48.97
C LYS A 690 -30.66 8.76 -48.60
N ARG A 691 -31.77 8.49 -49.31
CA ARG A 691 -33.10 8.74 -48.72
C ARG A 691 -33.05 8.07 -47.35
N ARG A 692 -33.41 8.80 -46.29
CA ARG A 692 -33.62 8.22 -44.96
C ARG A 692 -34.64 7.09 -45.13
N GLU A 693 -34.16 5.85 -45.23
CA GLU A 693 -35.01 4.69 -45.07
C GLU A 693 -35.60 4.76 -43.66
N LYS A 694 -36.81 4.24 -43.51
CA LYS A 694 -37.48 4.17 -42.22
C LYS A 694 -36.53 3.46 -41.26
N ASP A 695 -36.24 4.04 -40.10
CA ASP A 695 -35.33 3.43 -39.13
C ASP A 695 -35.87 2.06 -38.69
N ILE A 696 -35.31 0.99 -39.27
CA ILE A 696 -35.64 -0.42 -38.98
C ILE A 696 -35.01 -0.83 -37.64
N CYS A 697 -33.87 -0.22 -37.30
CA CYS A 697 -33.09 -0.58 -36.14
C CYS A 697 -33.73 -0.06 -34.86
N GLN A 698 -34.33 1.13 -34.87
CA GLN A 698 -35.04 1.71 -33.72
C GLN A 698 -34.17 1.71 -32.44
N GLY A 699 -32.84 1.87 -32.59
CA GLY A 699 -31.88 1.81 -31.48
C GLY A 699 -31.51 0.40 -30.99
N VAL A 700 -32.04 -0.67 -31.58
CA VAL A 700 -31.75 -2.06 -31.18
C VAL A 700 -30.55 -2.61 -31.95
N LEU A 701 -29.50 -2.97 -31.22
CA LEU A 701 -28.30 -3.59 -31.77
C LEU A 701 -28.56 -5.02 -32.25
N TYR A 702 -27.81 -5.46 -33.26
CA TYR A 702 -27.77 -6.80 -33.82
C TYR A 702 -29.06 -7.31 -34.49
N ARG A 703 -30.13 -6.52 -34.49
CA ARG A 703 -31.34 -6.77 -35.26
C ARG A 703 -31.05 -6.93 -36.75
N GLU A 704 -31.73 -7.86 -37.41
CA GLU A 704 -31.66 -8.02 -38.86
C GLU A 704 -32.34 -6.83 -39.56
N CYS A 705 -31.65 -6.25 -40.53
CA CYS A 705 -32.22 -5.22 -41.40
C CYS A 705 -31.91 -5.57 -42.86
N SER A 706 -32.80 -5.27 -43.80
CA SER A 706 -32.62 -5.67 -45.20
C SER A 706 -32.91 -4.50 -46.15
N SER A 707 -32.07 -4.36 -47.17
CA SER A 707 -32.30 -3.43 -48.28
C SER A 707 -32.35 -4.18 -49.61
N LEU A 708 -33.21 -3.69 -50.51
CA LEU A 708 -33.37 -4.24 -51.85
C LEU A 708 -32.10 -4.12 -52.71
N SER A 709 -31.21 -3.17 -52.39
CA SER A 709 -29.96 -2.93 -53.13
C SER A 709 -28.72 -3.56 -52.49
N GLU A 710 -28.66 -3.63 -51.16
CA GLU A 710 -27.45 -4.01 -50.42
C GLU A 710 -27.54 -5.40 -49.75
N GLY A 711 -28.72 -6.03 -49.73
CA GLY A 711 -28.92 -7.38 -49.16
C GLY A 711 -29.23 -7.36 -47.65
N PRO A 712 -28.97 -8.48 -46.93
CA PRO A 712 -29.12 -8.54 -45.49
C PRO A 712 -27.99 -7.76 -44.81
N GLY A 713 -28.37 -6.89 -43.88
CA GLY A 713 -27.50 -6.12 -43.02
C GLY A 713 -27.85 -6.36 -41.55
N MET A 714 -27.05 -5.75 -40.67
CA MET A 714 -27.23 -5.82 -39.24
C MET A 714 -27.29 -4.42 -38.66
N CYS A 715 -28.23 -4.21 -37.73
CA CYS A 715 -28.30 -3.00 -36.95
C CYS A 715 -27.07 -2.91 -36.06
N PHE A 716 -26.20 -1.96 -36.35
CA PHE A 716 -24.92 -1.81 -35.64
C PHE A 716 -24.59 -0.33 -35.51
N ASN A 717 -23.74 -0.01 -34.53
CA ASN A 717 -23.20 1.33 -34.36
C ASN A 717 -21.73 1.33 -34.73
N GLU A 718 -21.41 1.70 -35.96
CA GLU A 718 -20.02 1.81 -36.42
C GLU A 718 -19.34 3.08 -35.89
N ASP A 719 -20.07 4.20 -35.86
CA ASP A 719 -19.50 5.54 -35.70
C ASP A 719 -19.87 6.21 -34.37
N MET A 720 -20.30 5.42 -33.39
CA MET A 720 -20.76 5.93 -32.10
C MET A 720 -21.92 6.93 -32.22
N GLY A 721 -22.71 6.88 -33.29
CA GLY A 721 -23.93 7.69 -33.49
C GLY A 721 -25.20 6.90 -33.26
N ARG A 722 -26.31 7.25 -33.94
CA ARG A 722 -27.53 6.42 -33.94
C ARG A 722 -27.26 5.03 -34.52
N VAL A 723 -27.84 3.98 -33.91
CA VAL A 723 -27.85 2.63 -34.48
C VAL A 723 -28.48 2.66 -35.88
N GLN A 724 -27.75 2.18 -36.87
CA GLN A 724 -28.19 2.16 -38.26
C GLN A 724 -27.97 0.79 -38.88
N CYS A 725 -28.62 0.56 -40.01
CA CYS A 725 -28.42 -0.68 -40.74
C CYS A 725 -27.05 -0.66 -41.44
N THR A 726 -26.18 -1.57 -41.04
CA THR A 726 -24.83 -1.75 -41.59
C THR A 726 -24.80 -3.04 -42.42
N TYR A 727 -24.47 -2.92 -43.70
CA TYR A 727 -24.44 -4.04 -44.66
C TYR A 727 -23.03 -4.66 -44.79
N SER A 728 -22.32 -4.79 -43.67
CA SER A 728 -20.96 -5.32 -43.63
C SER A 728 -20.94 -6.80 -43.22
N GLN A 729 -20.57 -7.68 -44.16
CA GLN A 729 -20.49 -9.12 -43.88
C GLN A 729 -19.47 -9.44 -42.79
N SER A 730 -18.36 -8.70 -42.69
CA SER A 730 -17.35 -8.92 -41.65
C SER A 730 -17.88 -8.67 -40.25
N ILE A 731 -18.77 -7.69 -40.07
CA ILE A 731 -19.39 -7.37 -38.77
C ILE A 731 -20.44 -8.44 -38.40
N ILE A 732 -21.19 -8.95 -39.39
CA ILE A 732 -22.11 -10.07 -39.19
C ILE A 732 -21.34 -11.33 -38.77
N ASP A 733 -20.27 -11.67 -39.48
CA ASP A 733 -19.44 -12.85 -39.20
C ASP A 733 -18.74 -12.73 -37.84
N MET A 734 -18.29 -11.52 -37.47
CA MET A 734 -17.76 -11.21 -36.14
C MET A 734 -18.77 -11.56 -35.06
N ARG A 735 -20.01 -11.05 -35.14
CA ARG A 735 -21.03 -11.31 -34.11
C ARG A 735 -21.41 -12.79 -34.04
N LYS A 736 -21.49 -13.50 -35.17
CA LYS A 736 -21.69 -14.95 -35.19
C LYS A 736 -20.56 -15.70 -34.49
N ALA A 737 -19.31 -15.26 -34.66
CA ALA A 737 -18.17 -15.85 -33.97
C ALA A 737 -18.22 -15.60 -32.45
N GLU A 738 -18.72 -14.45 -32.00
CA GLU A 738 -18.96 -14.18 -30.58
C GLU A 738 -20.01 -15.12 -29.98
N ILE A 739 -21.15 -15.28 -30.65
CA ILE A 739 -22.24 -16.16 -30.21
C ILE A 739 -21.73 -17.61 -30.16
N ALA A 740 -21.02 -18.08 -31.19
CA ALA A 740 -20.43 -19.42 -31.23
C ALA A 740 -19.40 -19.66 -30.11
N ALA A 741 -18.74 -18.60 -29.63
CA ALA A 741 -17.80 -18.66 -28.50
C ALA A 741 -18.49 -18.60 -27.13
N GLY A 742 -19.83 -18.52 -27.08
CA GLY A 742 -20.62 -18.50 -25.85
C GLY A 742 -20.79 -17.12 -25.22
N CYS A 743 -20.63 -16.03 -25.98
CA CYS A 743 -20.99 -14.69 -25.51
C CYS A 743 -22.52 -14.57 -25.36
N SER A 744 -22.98 -13.76 -24.40
CA SER A 744 -24.40 -13.46 -24.21
C SER A 744 -24.99 -12.80 -25.47
N CYS A 745 -26.19 -13.24 -25.85
CA CYS A 745 -26.94 -12.75 -27.00
C CYS A 745 -28.42 -12.63 -26.68
N ASP A 746 -29.11 -11.74 -27.38
CA ASP A 746 -30.57 -11.59 -27.31
C ASP A 746 -31.24 -12.69 -28.14
N GLU A 747 -32.03 -13.54 -27.47
CA GLU A 747 -32.68 -14.71 -28.09
C GLU A 747 -33.69 -14.34 -29.18
N VAL A 748 -34.22 -13.12 -29.18
CA VAL A 748 -35.23 -12.65 -30.14
C VAL A 748 -34.56 -11.92 -31.29
N GLU A 749 -33.71 -10.94 -30.99
CA GLU A 749 -33.12 -10.06 -32.00
C GLU A 749 -31.93 -10.70 -32.72
N GLU A 750 -31.25 -11.66 -32.08
CA GLU A 750 -30.05 -12.33 -32.62
C GLU A 750 -30.31 -13.79 -33.03
N GLN A 751 -31.56 -14.23 -33.06
CA GLN A 751 -31.93 -15.58 -33.50
C GLN A 751 -31.40 -15.90 -34.90
N TRP A 752 -31.44 -14.91 -35.80
CA TRP A 752 -30.94 -15.02 -37.18
C TRP A 752 -29.41 -15.17 -37.27
N LEU A 753 -28.68 -14.84 -36.21
CA LEU A 753 -27.24 -15.04 -36.09
C LEU A 753 -26.89 -16.40 -35.47
N GLY A 754 -27.88 -17.19 -35.06
CA GLY A 754 -27.68 -18.49 -34.43
C GLY A 754 -27.65 -18.45 -32.90
N CYS A 755 -28.16 -17.37 -32.28
CA CYS A 755 -28.41 -17.36 -30.83
C CYS A 755 -29.50 -18.39 -30.49
N THR A 756 -29.22 -19.28 -29.54
CA THR A 756 -30.16 -20.33 -29.09
C THR A 756 -30.35 -20.23 -27.58
N ALA A 757 -31.60 -20.38 -27.13
CA ALA A 757 -32.00 -20.41 -25.72
C ALA A 757 -31.36 -21.51 -24.88
#